data_AF-A0A2P6TWW7-F1
#
_entry.id   AF-A0A2P6TWW7-F1
#
_cell.length_a   1.000
_cell.length_b   1.000
_cell.length_c   1.000
_cell.angle_alpha   90.00
_cell.angle_beta   90.00
_cell.angle_gamma   90.00
#
_symmetry.space_group_name_H-M   'P 1'
#
loop_
_entity.id
_entity.type
_entity.pdbx_description
1 polymer ?
#
loop_
_entity_poly.entity_id
_entity_poly.type
_entity_poly.pdbx_seq_one_letter_code
_entity_poly.pdbx_strand_id
1 'polypeptide(L)'
;MSAAVVATAGTVRAAQVQPARAAARQGAPALRQAFAGAQLVQAKQQQRAQRAVGLQVLAVKDGATLDRPLRVAVIGGGPSGACAAESLAKGGCEAYLIERKMDNCKPCGGAIPICMVEEFDLPMEIIDRRVTKMKMISPSNREVDVGKTLNEKEWIGMCRREVFDDYLRKRASKLGAKLVNGLYMGLETKGDGPITIRYNEYKEGDKVGTPTTLEVDLVIGADGANSRVAKDIDAGEYDYAIAFQERIRIPEDKMEYYKDLAEMYVGDDVSPDFYGWVFPKYDHVAVGTGTVVNKTAIKQYQQATRDRAKVKTEGGQIIRVEAHPIPEHPRPRRVKGRVTLVGDAAGYVTKCSGEGIYFAAKSGRMAGEAIVKASEGGKKMAGERALRSYLDEFDRKYWATYKVLDILQKVFYRSNPAREAFVEMCESSYVQKMTFDSYLYKTVVPGNPLDDVKLLVGTVGSLLRANALRSKDSKSVNVSFGSKSNEEKHGGGSGGAAAVGARGAMSPPMAFLAEFLALSPASQATVLLVIGTAAWIVLRLTLRVLRLLLWLLPARKPAEAATEPSVDTAPRPVQQQPKGVSLKQLQREAAKGKGHHHGADKHASSKLFITGLRGHTAEVSGLSWSPDGESLATACDDRTVRVFDLRDPTAKSIPMRKKELLRCGVQDVAFGDDAQRVAVLTKGMVNAAGLMLLNFAGTKEPAEEWHLEGIFNNKLPGLCLASASSSKGGYGILAASSNKTDLRVFSTLGRQLGQMDTGGLNNYMATISRDGRWVAAGTFTSDVKLYEVQFDRTGGFTGCKLGMSLKGHKSKVYCLDFSPDLTKMVTASGDGLLKVWNIAVRYHMDEDPKVGWLDCCGWDLQLVAISEHQHSSAVRYHMDEDPKVLLSTGLSLLPGKCYSRLAWGPENLIAAACGSMLHFLDARTGEVVERIDEAHDAAISSLEWSTSKLRGPNGPTHVLATAGMDGRVRLWAAPQKLV
;
A
#
# COMPACT_ATOMS: atom_id res chain seq x y z
N MET A 1 31.46 -41.51 -17.81
CA MET A 1 32.54 -42.39 -17.35
C MET A 1 32.17 -43.80 -17.71
N SER A 2 33.13 -44.51 -18.32
CA SER A 2 33.27 -45.95 -18.20
C SER A 2 32.98 -46.39 -16.76
N ALA A 3 32.30 -47.52 -16.64
CA ALA A 3 31.79 -47.98 -15.38
C ALA A 3 32.91 -48.38 -14.39
N ALA A 4 32.67 -47.94 -13.15
CA ALA A 4 32.80 -48.70 -11.91
C ALA A 4 34.15 -48.72 -11.14
N VAL A 5 34.06 -48.01 -10.01
CA VAL A 5 34.55 -48.32 -8.64
C VAL A 5 35.90 -47.74 -8.18
N VAL A 6 35.75 -46.66 -7.37
CA VAL A 6 36.34 -46.33 -6.05
C VAL A 6 37.87 -46.47 -5.87
N ALA A 7 38.56 -45.32 -5.71
CA ALA A 7 39.18 -44.87 -4.44
C ALA A 7 40.34 -43.87 -4.66
N THR A 8 40.19 -42.70 -4.03
CA THR A 8 41.20 -41.91 -3.28
C THR A 8 42.44 -41.26 -3.95
N ALA A 9 42.56 -39.98 -3.58
CA ALA A 9 43.77 -39.22 -3.23
C ALA A 9 44.64 -38.64 -4.36
N GLY A 10 44.40 -37.35 -4.64
CA GLY A 10 45.31 -36.48 -5.39
C GLY A 10 45.82 -35.34 -4.51
N THR A 11 47.14 -35.17 -4.45
CA THR A 11 47.83 -33.96 -3.98
C THR A 11 48.91 -33.58 -4.99
N VAL A 12 49.36 -32.33 -4.87
CA VAL A 12 50.58 -31.69 -5.41
C VAL A 12 50.35 -30.88 -6.69
N ARG A 13 50.17 -29.55 -6.60
CA ARG A 13 51.15 -28.42 -6.43
C ARG A 13 51.98 -28.15 -7.69
N ALA A 14 51.70 -27.02 -8.33
CA ALA A 14 52.40 -26.48 -9.48
C ALA A 14 53.52 -25.50 -9.06
N ALA A 15 54.65 -25.56 -9.75
CA ALA A 15 55.76 -24.61 -9.67
C ALA A 15 55.96 -23.90 -11.02
N GLN A 16 56.54 -22.70 -10.91
CA GLN A 16 56.71 -21.62 -11.89
C GLN A 16 57.61 -21.94 -13.09
N VAL A 17 57.56 -21.11 -14.16
CA VAL A 17 58.65 -20.20 -14.61
C VAL A 17 58.26 -19.43 -15.90
N GLN A 18 58.32 -18.09 -15.78
CA GLN A 18 58.63 -16.95 -16.71
C GLN A 18 58.26 -16.92 -18.22
N PRO A 19 57.98 -15.70 -18.71
CA PRO A 19 58.50 -15.25 -20.01
C PRO A 19 59.24 -13.89 -19.95
N ALA A 20 60.21 -13.69 -20.86
CA ALA A 20 60.97 -12.45 -21.05
C ALA A 20 60.55 -11.71 -22.34
N ARG A 21 60.73 -10.38 -22.28
CA ARG A 21 60.32 -9.30 -23.21
C ARG A 21 61.08 -9.27 -24.56
N ALA A 22 60.46 -8.70 -25.60
CA ALA A 22 60.70 -7.30 -26.06
C ALA A 22 60.46 -7.10 -27.57
N ALA A 23 59.70 -6.06 -27.93
CA ALA A 23 60.07 -4.95 -28.85
C ALA A 23 58.83 -4.33 -29.51
N ALA A 24 58.75 -3.00 -29.45
CA ALA A 24 57.65 -2.17 -29.94
C ALA A 24 58.11 -1.31 -31.14
N ARG A 25 57.22 -1.03 -32.11
CA ARG A 25 56.71 0.32 -32.45
C ARG A 25 56.12 0.44 -33.87
N GLN A 26 55.01 1.20 -33.90
CA GLN A 26 54.52 2.14 -34.94
C GLN A 26 53.73 1.65 -36.18
N GLY A 27 52.56 2.29 -36.40
CA GLY A 27 51.91 2.48 -37.70
C GLY A 27 50.55 1.77 -37.90
N ALA A 28 49.44 2.52 -37.88
CA ALA A 28 48.12 2.10 -38.37
C ALA A 28 47.78 2.92 -39.66
N PRO A 29 46.69 2.69 -40.43
CA PRO A 29 45.70 1.60 -40.46
C PRO A 29 45.37 1.08 -41.89
N ALA A 30 44.29 0.29 -42.01
CA ALA A 30 43.48 -0.02 -43.21
C ALA A 30 43.87 -1.24 -44.07
N LEU A 31 43.24 -2.40 -43.79
CA LEU A 31 42.69 -3.38 -44.75
C LEU A 31 42.34 -4.71 -44.04
N ARG A 32 41.27 -4.73 -43.22
CA ARG A 32 40.61 -5.97 -42.79
C ARG A 32 39.11 -5.71 -42.55
N GLN A 33 38.37 -5.50 -43.62
CA GLN A 33 36.89 -5.46 -43.58
C GLN A 33 36.21 -6.37 -44.63
N ALA A 34 36.95 -7.25 -45.32
CA ALA A 34 36.38 -8.05 -46.41
C ALA A 34 36.09 -9.53 -46.10
N PHE A 35 36.36 -10.05 -44.89
CA PHE A 35 36.23 -11.50 -44.62
C PHE A 35 35.31 -11.92 -43.47
N ALA A 36 34.60 -11.00 -42.81
CA ALA A 36 33.64 -11.34 -41.76
C ALA A 36 32.17 -11.36 -42.21
N GLY A 37 31.87 -10.91 -43.44
CA GLY A 37 30.49 -10.78 -43.96
C GLY A 37 29.89 -12.07 -44.53
N ALA A 38 30.71 -13.05 -44.91
CA ALA A 38 30.23 -14.22 -45.67
C ALA A 38 29.73 -15.39 -44.78
N GLN A 39 30.20 -15.51 -43.54
CA GLN A 39 29.82 -16.62 -42.66
C GLN A 39 28.55 -16.37 -41.83
N LEU A 40 28.07 -15.13 -41.75
CA LEU A 40 26.85 -14.76 -41.02
C LEU A 40 25.56 -14.86 -41.88
N VAL A 41 25.70 -14.97 -43.19
CA VAL A 41 24.55 -15.04 -44.12
C VAL A 41 24.06 -16.49 -44.31
N GLN A 42 24.96 -17.48 -44.27
CA GLN A 42 24.58 -18.90 -44.36
C GLN A 42 23.92 -19.44 -43.08
N ALA A 43 24.33 -18.97 -41.89
CA ALA A 43 23.71 -19.37 -40.62
C ALA A 43 22.25 -18.85 -40.47
N LYS A 44 21.93 -17.70 -41.09
CA LYS A 44 20.55 -17.15 -41.11
C LYS A 44 19.62 -17.81 -42.13
N GLN A 45 20.15 -18.49 -43.14
CA GLN A 45 19.33 -19.24 -44.11
C GLN A 45 19.00 -20.65 -43.62
N GLN A 46 19.87 -21.31 -42.85
CA GLN A 46 19.57 -22.63 -42.27
C GLN A 46 18.59 -22.58 -41.07
N GLN A 47 18.57 -21.50 -40.27
CA GLN A 47 17.52 -21.32 -39.23
C GLN A 47 16.13 -20.97 -39.80
N ARG A 48 16.04 -20.59 -41.08
CA ARG A 48 14.75 -20.32 -41.76
C ARG A 48 14.10 -21.58 -42.37
N ALA A 49 14.82 -22.70 -42.44
CA ALA A 49 14.34 -23.94 -43.08
C ALA A 49 13.73 -24.97 -42.11
N GLN A 50 13.69 -24.72 -40.80
CA GLN A 50 13.03 -25.60 -39.82
C GLN A 50 11.67 -25.08 -39.32
N ARG A 51 11.11 -24.03 -39.93
CA ARG A 51 9.71 -23.60 -39.73
C ARG A 51 8.86 -24.01 -40.93
N ALA A 52 8.48 -25.29 -40.98
CA ALA A 52 7.47 -25.78 -41.91
C ALA A 52 6.72 -26.98 -41.33
N VAL A 53 5.86 -26.71 -40.34
CA VAL A 53 4.53 -27.33 -40.31
C VAL A 53 3.56 -26.18 -40.07
N GLY A 54 3.09 -25.59 -41.18
CA GLY A 54 2.05 -24.57 -41.13
C GLY A 54 0.74 -25.25 -40.75
N LEU A 55 0.28 -25.06 -39.52
CA LEU A 55 -1.14 -25.23 -39.23
C LEU A 55 -1.86 -24.05 -39.89
N GLN A 56 -2.57 -24.29 -41.00
CA GLN A 56 -3.55 -23.32 -41.49
C GLN A 56 -4.65 -23.19 -40.44
N VAL A 57 -4.74 -22.05 -39.76
CA VAL A 57 -5.84 -21.82 -38.81
C VAL A 57 -6.89 -20.93 -39.45
N LEU A 58 -7.98 -21.57 -39.85
CA LEU A 58 -9.19 -20.93 -40.34
C LEU A 58 -9.84 -20.08 -39.22
N ALA A 59 -10.35 -18.91 -39.58
CA ALA A 59 -11.28 -18.16 -38.75
C ALA A 59 -12.59 -18.95 -38.62
N VAL A 60 -12.83 -19.56 -37.44
CA VAL A 60 -13.99 -20.42 -37.24
C VAL A 60 -15.11 -19.60 -36.58
N LYS A 61 -16.22 -19.41 -37.28
CA LYS A 61 -17.43 -18.77 -36.75
C LYS A 61 -18.00 -19.58 -35.58
N ASP A 62 -18.67 -18.92 -34.64
CA ASP A 62 -19.37 -19.58 -33.53
C ASP A 62 -20.27 -20.71 -34.04
N GLY A 63 -20.18 -21.89 -33.43
CA GLY A 63 -20.92 -23.10 -33.81
C GLY A 63 -20.37 -23.90 -34.99
N ALA A 64 -19.30 -23.47 -35.67
CA ALA A 64 -18.72 -24.25 -36.76
C ALA A 64 -17.96 -25.49 -36.25
N THR A 65 -18.05 -26.58 -37.01
CA THR A 65 -17.42 -27.87 -36.70
C THR A 65 -15.90 -27.75 -36.73
N LEU A 66 -15.23 -28.42 -35.79
CA LEU A 66 -13.78 -28.48 -35.67
C LEU A 66 -13.28 -29.88 -36.03
N ASP A 67 -12.21 -29.96 -36.83
CA ASP A 67 -11.53 -31.23 -37.18
C ASP A 67 -10.63 -31.76 -36.04
N ARG A 68 -10.56 -31.01 -34.94
CA ARG A 68 -9.81 -31.32 -33.72
C ARG A 68 -10.64 -30.90 -32.50
N PRO A 69 -10.32 -31.41 -31.30
CA PRO A 69 -10.92 -30.89 -30.08
C PRO A 69 -10.70 -29.37 -29.92
N LEU A 70 -11.71 -28.71 -29.37
CA LEU A 70 -11.65 -27.31 -28.95
C LEU A 70 -10.52 -27.11 -27.94
N ARG A 71 -9.58 -26.20 -28.24
CA ARG A 71 -8.45 -25.88 -27.38
C ARG A 71 -8.80 -24.75 -26.44
N VAL A 72 -8.67 -24.98 -25.15
CA VAL A 72 -9.00 -23.99 -24.12
C VAL A 72 -7.82 -23.80 -23.19
N ALA A 73 -7.35 -22.57 -23.04
CA ALA A 73 -6.36 -22.25 -22.01
C ALA A 73 -7.06 -21.81 -20.73
N VAL A 74 -6.67 -22.41 -19.62
CA VAL A 74 -7.08 -22.02 -18.27
C VAL A 74 -5.86 -21.42 -17.58
N ILE A 75 -5.92 -20.12 -17.29
CA ILE A 75 -4.79 -19.37 -16.73
C ILE A 75 -4.98 -19.25 -15.23
N GLY A 76 -4.15 -19.94 -14.45
CA GLY A 76 -4.22 -20.01 -12.98
C GLY A 76 -4.69 -21.38 -12.49
N GLY A 77 -3.93 -22.00 -11.59
CA GLY A 77 -4.11 -23.37 -11.10
C GLY A 77 -4.80 -23.50 -9.74
N GLY A 78 -5.47 -22.45 -9.26
CA GLY A 78 -6.29 -22.53 -8.03
C GLY A 78 -7.59 -23.33 -8.22
N PRO A 79 -8.48 -23.38 -7.21
CA PRO A 79 -9.71 -24.18 -7.26
C PRO A 79 -10.60 -23.90 -8.48
N SER A 80 -10.73 -22.64 -8.89
CA SER A 80 -11.50 -22.26 -10.09
C SER A 80 -10.89 -22.82 -11.37
N GLY A 81 -9.58 -22.62 -11.58
CA GLY A 81 -8.91 -23.08 -12.79
C GLY A 81 -8.79 -24.59 -12.87
N ALA A 82 -8.49 -25.25 -11.75
CA ALA A 82 -8.42 -26.71 -11.70
C ALA A 82 -9.78 -27.35 -11.99
N CYS A 83 -10.87 -26.85 -11.40
CA CYS A 83 -12.23 -27.36 -11.68
C CYS A 83 -12.68 -27.05 -13.11
N ALA A 84 -12.31 -25.89 -13.67
CA ALA A 84 -12.59 -25.58 -15.08
C ALA A 84 -11.86 -26.54 -16.03
N ALA A 85 -10.57 -26.78 -15.80
CA ALA A 85 -9.77 -27.71 -16.59
C ALA A 85 -10.29 -29.15 -16.46
N GLU A 86 -10.72 -29.56 -15.27
CA GLU A 86 -11.36 -30.85 -15.03
C GLU A 86 -12.63 -31.03 -15.88
N SER A 87 -13.57 -30.07 -15.82
CA SER A 87 -14.82 -30.12 -16.59
C SER A 87 -14.56 -30.15 -18.09
N LEU A 88 -13.61 -29.34 -18.59
CA LEU A 88 -13.23 -29.30 -20.00
C LEU A 88 -12.63 -30.63 -20.47
N ALA A 89 -11.68 -31.20 -19.72
CA ALA A 89 -11.05 -32.46 -20.06
C ALA A 89 -12.04 -33.62 -20.04
N LYS A 90 -12.89 -33.69 -19.01
CA LYS A 90 -13.99 -34.68 -18.92
C LYS A 90 -14.98 -34.56 -20.08
N GLY A 91 -15.19 -33.34 -20.59
CA GLY A 91 -16.10 -33.04 -21.69
C GLY A 91 -15.51 -33.18 -23.09
N GLY A 92 -14.27 -33.67 -23.24
CA GLY A 92 -13.64 -33.89 -24.55
C GLY A 92 -12.97 -32.66 -25.17
N CYS A 93 -12.85 -31.55 -24.45
CA CYS A 93 -12.05 -30.40 -24.89
C CYS A 93 -10.56 -30.60 -24.56
N GLU A 94 -9.69 -29.97 -25.35
CA GLU A 94 -8.25 -29.97 -25.09
C GLU A 94 -7.88 -28.81 -24.15
N ALA A 95 -7.79 -29.11 -22.85
CA ALA A 95 -7.52 -28.12 -21.81
C ALA A 95 -6.03 -27.96 -21.48
N TYR A 96 -5.55 -26.72 -21.45
CA TYR A 96 -4.21 -26.34 -21.02
C TYR A 96 -4.29 -25.51 -19.73
N LEU A 97 -3.88 -26.07 -18.60
CA LEU A 97 -3.88 -25.38 -17.30
C LEU A 97 -2.49 -24.80 -17.03
N ILE A 98 -2.36 -23.47 -17.08
CA ILE A 98 -1.09 -22.76 -16.93
C ILE A 98 -1.02 -22.13 -15.53
N GLU A 99 -0.04 -22.55 -14.72
CA GLU A 99 0.17 -22.03 -13.35
C GLU A 99 1.65 -21.66 -13.14
N ARG A 100 1.93 -20.48 -12.58
CA ARG A 100 3.29 -19.94 -12.40
C ARG A 100 4.12 -20.74 -11.39
N LYS A 101 3.49 -21.24 -10.33
CA LYS A 101 4.16 -21.93 -9.23
C LYS A 101 3.30 -23.07 -8.73
N MET A 102 3.63 -24.28 -9.13
CA MET A 102 2.86 -25.47 -8.75
C MET A 102 2.86 -25.72 -7.24
N ASP A 103 3.90 -25.28 -6.53
CA ASP A 103 4.11 -25.43 -5.09
C ASP A 103 3.49 -24.31 -4.24
N ASN A 104 3.03 -23.21 -4.86
CA ASN A 104 2.54 -22.04 -4.14
C ASN A 104 1.02 -21.94 -4.19
N CYS A 105 0.39 -21.75 -3.03
CA CYS A 105 -1.06 -21.56 -2.92
C CYS A 105 -1.41 -20.18 -2.34
N LYS A 106 -2.63 -19.71 -2.62
CA LYS A 106 -3.17 -18.48 -2.00
C LYS A 106 -3.33 -18.71 -0.48
N PRO A 107 -2.84 -17.79 0.37
CA PRO A 107 -3.12 -17.78 1.79
C PRO A 107 -4.63 -17.75 2.06
N CYS A 108 -5.12 -18.69 2.87
CA CYS A 108 -6.55 -18.83 3.14
C CYS A 108 -6.76 -19.50 4.49
N GLY A 109 -7.89 -19.16 5.14
CA GLY A 109 -8.37 -19.83 6.33
C GLY A 109 -8.79 -21.29 6.11
N GLY A 110 -9.03 -21.71 4.85
CA GLY A 110 -9.19 -23.10 4.47
C GLY A 110 -10.57 -23.71 4.75
N ALA A 111 -11.56 -22.90 5.15
CA ALA A 111 -12.92 -23.37 5.40
C ALA A 111 -13.65 -23.70 4.07
N ILE A 112 -14.24 -24.88 3.99
CA ILE A 112 -15.11 -25.34 2.90
C ILE A 112 -16.44 -25.87 3.44
N PRO A 113 -17.57 -25.59 2.76
CA PRO A 113 -18.88 -26.10 3.16
C PRO A 113 -19.03 -27.58 2.78
N ILE A 114 -19.88 -28.31 3.51
CA ILE A 114 -20.14 -29.74 3.26
C ILE A 114 -20.70 -30.00 1.85
N CYS A 115 -21.53 -29.10 1.30
CA CYS A 115 -22.03 -29.26 -0.07
C CYS A 115 -20.91 -29.27 -1.11
N MET A 116 -19.77 -28.65 -0.82
CA MET A 116 -18.62 -28.72 -1.71
C MET A 116 -18.02 -30.13 -1.74
N VAL A 117 -17.97 -30.80 -0.58
CA VAL A 117 -17.41 -32.15 -0.46
C VAL A 117 -18.23 -33.13 -1.29
N GLU A 118 -19.55 -33.06 -1.18
CA GLU A 118 -20.47 -33.90 -1.94
C GLU A 118 -20.50 -33.52 -3.43
N GLU A 119 -20.70 -32.24 -3.75
CA GLU A 119 -20.85 -31.79 -5.14
C GLU A 119 -19.54 -32.00 -5.93
N PHE A 120 -18.38 -31.89 -5.28
CA PHE A 120 -17.08 -32.05 -5.93
C PHE A 120 -16.44 -33.41 -5.73
N ASP A 121 -17.13 -34.36 -5.09
CA ASP A 121 -16.61 -35.71 -4.82
C ASP A 121 -15.19 -35.65 -4.22
N LEU A 122 -15.09 -34.91 -3.10
CA LEU A 122 -13.82 -34.65 -2.44
C LEU A 122 -13.51 -35.78 -1.44
N PRO A 123 -12.30 -36.37 -1.49
CA PRO A 123 -11.88 -37.36 -0.51
C PRO A 123 -11.84 -36.76 0.89
N MET A 124 -12.13 -37.57 1.90
CA MET A 124 -12.06 -37.10 3.29
C MET A 124 -10.62 -36.88 3.74
N GLU A 125 -9.65 -37.52 3.10
CA GLU A 125 -8.22 -37.46 3.41
C GLU A 125 -7.59 -36.09 3.16
N ILE A 126 -8.20 -35.25 2.31
CA ILE A 126 -7.73 -33.88 2.04
C ILE A 126 -8.35 -32.84 2.98
N ILE A 127 -9.20 -33.29 3.92
CA ILE A 127 -9.86 -32.44 4.91
C ILE A 127 -9.15 -32.64 6.26
N ASP A 128 -8.34 -31.66 6.67
CA ASP A 128 -7.50 -31.75 7.85
C ASP A 128 -8.33 -31.81 9.15
N ARG A 129 -9.42 -31.03 9.25
CA ARG A 129 -10.32 -31.01 10.42
C ARG A 129 -11.78 -30.85 10.00
N ARG A 130 -12.67 -31.40 10.82
CA ARG A 130 -14.13 -31.23 10.73
C ARG A 130 -14.58 -30.38 11.89
N VAL A 131 -14.92 -29.14 11.62
CA VAL A 131 -15.35 -28.17 12.63
C VAL A 131 -16.86 -28.28 12.79
N THR A 132 -17.31 -28.60 14.00
CA THR A 132 -18.72 -28.70 14.39
C THR A 132 -19.13 -27.60 15.36
N LYS A 133 -18.15 -26.86 15.90
CA LYS A 133 -18.37 -25.75 16.83
C LYS A 133 -17.73 -24.49 16.29
N MET A 134 -18.41 -23.37 16.42
CA MET A 134 -17.86 -22.06 16.12
C MET A 134 -18.11 -21.12 17.30
N LYS A 135 -17.15 -20.29 17.67
CA LYS A 135 -17.35 -19.22 18.65
C LYS A 135 -17.38 -17.89 17.94
N MET A 136 -18.45 -17.14 18.17
CA MET A 136 -18.54 -15.76 17.75
C MET A 136 -18.21 -14.85 18.94
N ILE A 137 -17.16 -14.05 18.83
CA ILE A 137 -16.61 -13.24 19.93
C ILE A 137 -16.82 -11.76 19.64
N SER A 138 -17.56 -11.06 20.52
CA SER A 138 -17.96 -9.66 20.36
C SER A 138 -16.86 -8.67 20.80
N PRO A 139 -16.98 -7.35 20.53
CA PRO A 139 -15.98 -6.36 20.96
C PRO A 139 -15.68 -6.39 22.47
N SER A 140 -16.68 -6.61 23.32
CA SER A 140 -16.55 -6.74 24.78
C SER A 140 -16.03 -8.10 25.26
N ASN A 141 -15.57 -8.97 24.34
CA ASN A 141 -15.18 -10.36 24.59
C ASN A 141 -16.34 -11.26 25.07
N ARG A 142 -17.60 -10.91 24.79
CA ARG A 142 -18.70 -11.86 24.97
C ARG A 142 -18.54 -12.97 23.94
N GLU A 143 -18.47 -14.21 24.40
CA GLU A 143 -18.44 -15.39 23.54
C GLU A 143 -19.85 -15.97 23.36
N VAL A 144 -20.23 -16.26 22.12
CA VAL A 144 -21.46 -16.97 21.79
C VAL A 144 -21.10 -18.23 21.01
N ASP A 145 -21.56 -19.37 21.51
CA ASP A 145 -21.38 -20.65 20.83
C ASP A 145 -22.40 -20.80 19.69
N VAL A 146 -21.86 -21.01 18.50
CA VAL A 146 -22.54 -21.09 17.21
C VAL A 146 -22.30 -22.50 16.65
N GLY A 147 -23.37 -23.23 16.34
CA GLY A 147 -23.30 -24.61 15.87
C GLY A 147 -24.21 -25.59 16.62
N LYS A 148 -25.00 -25.11 17.59
CA LYS A 148 -25.93 -25.95 18.38
C LYS A 148 -27.06 -26.56 17.54
N THR A 149 -27.31 -26.01 16.36
CA THR A 149 -28.33 -26.47 15.43
C THR A 149 -27.81 -27.46 14.39
N LEU A 150 -26.50 -27.71 14.36
CA LEU A 150 -25.91 -28.67 13.43
C LEU A 150 -26.29 -30.09 13.85
N ASN A 151 -26.67 -30.91 12.88
CA ASN A 151 -26.85 -32.34 13.12
C ASN A 151 -25.50 -33.07 13.17
N GLU A 152 -25.49 -34.33 13.62
CA GLU A 152 -24.26 -35.13 13.80
C GLU A 152 -23.44 -35.33 12.51
N LYS A 153 -24.07 -35.16 11.34
CA LYS A 153 -23.43 -35.32 10.03
C LYS A 153 -22.96 -34.00 9.43
N GLU A 154 -23.34 -32.86 9.99
CA GLU A 154 -23.01 -31.53 9.49
C GLU A 154 -21.73 -30.99 10.13
N TRP A 155 -20.83 -30.48 9.29
CA TRP A 155 -19.55 -29.92 9.71
C TRP A 155 -19.00 -29.00 8.62
N ILE A 156 -18.05 -28.16 9.01
CA ILE A 156 -17.25 -27.31 8.10
C ILE A 156 -15.89 -27.96 7.92
N GLY A 157 -15.50 -28.19 6.67
CA GLY A 157 -14.18 -28.76 6.36
C GLY A 157 -13.09 -27.71 6.47
N MET A 158 -11.99 -28.04 7.13
CA MET A 158 -10.79 -27.21 7.17
C MET A 158 -9.69 -27.87 6.36
N CYS A 159 -9.21 -27.19 5.34
CA CYS A 159 -8.21 -27.72 4.41
C CYS A 159 -6.97 -26.84 4.33
N ARG A 160 -5.81 -27.45 4.13
CA ARG A 160 -4.61 -26.78 3.63
C ARG A 160 -4.70 -26.58 2.12
N ARG A 161 -4.50 -25.34 1.67
CA ARG A 161 -4.62 -24.97 0.25
C ARG A 161 -3.56 -25.65 -0.62
N GLU A 162 -2.37 -25.89 -0.09
CA GLU A 162 -1.31 -26.60 -0.81
C GLU A 162 -1.70 -28.04 -1.18
N VAL A 163 -2.37 -28.77 -0.27
CA VAL A 163 -2.85 -30.14 -0.52
C VAL A 163 -4.10 -30.13 -1.40
N PHE A 164 -5.03 -29.22 -1.08
CA PHE A 164 -6.31 -29.10 -1.77
C PHE A 164 -6.15 -28.71 -3.25
N ASP A 165 -5.37 -27.66 -3.54
CA ASP A 165 -5.16 -27.17 -4.91
C ASP A 165 -4.35 -28.17 -5.74
N ASP A 166 -3.36 -28.85 -5.13
CA ASP A 166 -2.61 -29.92 -5.78
C ASP A 166 -3.50 -31.12 -6.15
N TYR A 167 -4.38 -31.55 -5.24
CA TYR A 167 -5.35 -32.61 -5.50
C TYR A 167 -6.24 -32.29 -6.72
N LEU A 168 -6.82 -31.09 -6.77
CA LEU A 168 -7.69 -30.68 -7.88
C LEU A 168 -6.93 -30.63 -9.21
N ARG A 169 -5.70 -30.10 -9.23
CA ARG A 169 -4.86 -30.07 -10.44
C ARG A 169 -4.51 -31.47 -10.92
N LYS A 170 -4.09 -32.36 -10.01
CA LYS A 170 -3.79 -33.76 -10.33
C LYS A 170 -5.03 -34.50 -10.84
N ARG A 171 -6.21 -34.21 -10.29
CA ARG A 171 -7.47 -34.78 -10.77
C ARG A 171 -7.79 -34.33 -12.19
N ALA A 172 -7.68 -33.04 -12.50
CA ALA A 172 -7.83 -32.54 -13.86
C ALA A 172 -6.84 -33.18 -14.83
N SER A 173 -5.58 -33.34 -14.40
CA SER A 173 -4.54 -33.98 -15.22
C SER A 173 -4.81 -35.46 -15.51
N LYS A 174 -5.31 -36.23 -14.52
CA LYS A 174 -5.73 -37.63 -14.71
C LYS A 174 -6.83 -37.78 -15.76
N LEU A 175 -7.65 -36.75 -15.96
CA LEU A 175 -8.71 -36.72 -16.97
C LEU A 175 -8.25 -36.18 -18.34
N GLY A 176 -6.96 -35.84 -18.49
CA GLY A 176 -6.37 -35.42 -19.76
C GLY A 176 -6.04 -33.92 -19.88
N ALA A 177 -6.23 -33.11 -18.83
CA ALA A 177 -5.80 -31.72 -18.85
C ALA A 177 -4.26 -31.62 -18.86
N LYS A 178 -3.71 -30.78 -19.74
CA LYS A 178 -2.26 -30.53 -19.85
C LYS A 178 -1.84 -29.48 -18.82
N LEU A 179 -1.10 -29.90 -17.81
CA LEU A 179 -0.53 -29.00 -16.80
C LEU A 179 0.74 -28.34 -17.34
N VAL A 180 0.80 -27.02 -17.30
CA VAL A 180 1.95 -26.22 -17.74
C VAL A 180 2.41 -25.37 -16.57
N ASN A 181 3.66 -25.57 -16.15
CA ASN A 181 4.30 -24.69 -15.17
C ASN A 181 4.78 -23.43 -15.89
N GLY A 182 4.02 -22.33 -15.83
CA GLY A 182 4.31 -21.14 -16.61
C GLY A 182 3.66 -19.86 -16.11
N LEU A 183 4.34 -18.73 -16.30
CA LEU A 183 3.81 -17.41 -16.02
C LEU A 183 3.16 -16.82 -17.26
N TYR A 184 1.85 -16.65 -17.25
CA TYR A 184 1.13 -15.93 -18.28
C TYR A 184 1.61 -14.48 -18.42
N MET A 185 1.91 -14.05 -19.65
CA MET A 185 2.44 -12.73 -19.98
C MET A 185 1.45 -11.87 -20.77
N GLY A 186 0.53 -12.49 -21.52
CA GLY A 186 -0.55 -11.80 -22.20
C GLY A 186 -1.15 -12.62 -23.33
N LEU A 187 -2.26 -12.16 -23.89
CA LEU A 187 -2.89 -12.72 -25.09
C LEU A 187 -2.91 -11.72 -26.26
N GLU A 188 -2.93 -12.25 -27.47
CA GLU A 188 -3.14 -11.50 -28.71
C GLU A 188 -4.13 -12.25 -29.60
N THR A 189 -5.05 -11.50 -30.22
CA THR A 189 -6.05 -12.05 -31.15
C THR A 189 -5.89 -11.39 -32.50
N LYS A 190 -5.73 -12.18 -33.56
CA LYS A 190 -5.65 -11.69 -34.95
C LYS A 190 -7.02 -11.86 -35.63
N GLY A 191 -7.89 -10.86 -35.52
CA GLY A 191 -9.25 -10.91 -36.08
C GLY A 191 -10.07 -12.06 -35.48
N ASP A 192 -10.71 -12.86 -36.34
CA ASP A 192 -11.46 -14.07 -35.94
C ASP A 192 -10.58 -15.34 -35.84
N GLY A 193 -9.26 -15.21 -36.03
CA GLY A 193 -8.28 -16.32 -35.92
C GLY A 193 -8.00 -16.75 -34.47
N PRO A 194 -7.15 -17.76 -34.23
CA PRO A 194 -6.90 -18.31 -32.90
C PRO A 194 -6.32 -17.26 -31.94
N ILE A 195 -6.56 -17.44 -30.64
CA ILE A 195 -5.95 -16.62 -29.59
C ILE A 195 -4.55 -17.14 -29.34
N THR A 196 -3.55 -16.29 -29.52
CA THR A 196 -2.17 -16.61 -29.17
C THR A 196 -1.88 -16.15 -27.75
N ILE A 197 -1.49 -17.08 -26.89
CA ILE A 197 -1.11 -16.81 -25.50
C ILE A 197 0.40 -16.82 -25.40
N ARG A 198 0.96 -15.80 -24.74
CA ARG A 198 2.37 -15.72 -24.37
C ARG A 198 2.53 -16.07 -22.90
N TYR A 199 3.47 -16.94 -22.59
CA TYR A 199 3.82 -17.29 -21.22
C TYR A 199 5.31 -17.65 -21.11
N ASN A 200 5.87 -17.51 -19.91
CA ASN A 200 7.23 -17.98 -19.62
C ASN A 200 7.12 -19.36 -18.95
N GLU A 201 7.54 -20.40 -19.64
CA GLU A 201 7.51 -21.79 -19.17
C GLU A 201 8.70 -22.07 -18.24
N TYR A 202 8.44 -22.65 -17.06
CA TYR A 202 9.48 -23.04 -16.10
C TYR A 202 9.67 -24.55 -16.15
N LYS A 203 10.89 -24.99 -16.49
CA LYS A 203 11.28 -26.39 -16.32
C LYS A 203 11.67 -26.64 -14.87
N GLU A 204 11.62 -27.90 -14.47
CA GLU A 204 11.96 -28.32 -13.12
C GLU A 204 13.41 -27.91 -12.78
N GLY A 205 13.58 -27.13 -11.71
CA GLY A 205 14.88 -26.58 -11.28
C GLY A 205 15.25 -25.21 -11.87
N ASP A 206 14.57 -24.73 -12.91
CA ASP A 206 14.89 -23.45 -13.55
C ASP A 206 14.31 -22.26 -12.75
N LYS A 207 15.18 -21.27 -12.48
CA LYS A 207 14.77 -19.99 -11.86
C LYS A 207 14.24 -18.97 -12.87
N VAL A 208 14.51 -19.18 -14.16
CA VAL A 208 14.14 -18.27 -15.27
C VAL A 208 13.28 -19.03 -16.25
N GLY A 209 12.10 -18.49 -16.58
CA GLY A 209 11.17 -19.13 -17.51
C GLY A 209 11.54 -18.84 -18.97
N THR A 210 11.34 -19.82 -19.85
CA THR A 210 11.56 -19.71 -21.30
C THR A 210 10.33 -19.09 -21.97
N PRO A 211 10.46 -17.96 -22.70
CA PRO A 211 9.35 -17.37 -23.43
C PRO A 211 8.78 -18.33 -24.47
N THR A 212 7.49 -18.64 -24.34
CA THR A 212 6.78 -19.64 -25.12
C THR A 212 5.41 -19.10 -25.55
N THR A 213 4.87 -19.62 -26.65
CA THR A 213 3.55 -19.27 -27.16
C THR A 213 2.68 -20.50 -27.35
N LEU A 214 1.38 -20.36 -27.08
CA LEU A 214 0.37 -21.39 -27.32
C LEU A 214 -0.84 -20.80 -28.04
N GLU A 215 -1.29 -21.44 -29.10
CA GLU A 215 -2.54 -21.06 -29.77
C GLU A 215 -3.72 -21.87 -29.23
N VAL A 216 -4.77 -21.15 -28.84
CA VAL A 216 -6.02 -21.74 -28.33
C VAL A 216 -7.24 -21.07 -28.95
N ASP A 217 -8.40 -21.69 -28.78
CA ASP A 217 -9.66 -21.18 -29.30
C ASP A 217 -10.37 -20.29 -28.28
N LEU A 218 -10.21 -20.57 -26.98
CA LEU A 218 -10.84 -19.87 -25.85
C LEU A 218 -9.88 -19.73 -24.66
N VAL A 219 -10.11 -18.72 -23.82
CA VAL A 219 -9.34 -18.49 -22.58
C VAL A 219 -10.26 -18.34 -21.37
N ILE A 220 -9.95 -19.07 -20.30
CA ILE A 220 -10.53 -18.90 -18.97
C ILE A 220 -9.47 -18.27 -18.05
N GLY A 221 -9.68 -17.02 -17.65
CA GLY A 221 -8.88 -16.33 -16.65
C GLY A 221 -9.28 -16.75 -15.24
N ALA A 222 -8.42 -17.54 -14.59
CA ALA A 222 -8.54 -18.03 -13.22
C ALA A 222 -7.32 -17.62 -12.35
N ASP A 223 -6.62 -16.56 -12.75
CA ASP A 223 -5.31 -16.13 -12.25
C ASP A 223 -5.37 -15.18 -11.04
N GLY A 224 -6.41 -15.36 -10.23
CA GLY A 224 -6.56 -14.72 -8.93
C GLY A 224 -6.94 -13.24 -8.98
N ALA A 225 -6.89 -12.59 -7.82
CA ALA A 225 -7.30 -11.19 -7.64
C ALA A 225 -6.49 -10.21 -8.50
N ASN A 226 -5.19 -10.51 -8.73
CA ASN A 226 -4.26 -9.72 -9.55
C ASN A 226 -4.25 -10.15 -11.02
N SER A 227 -5.38 -10.67 -11.52
CA SER A 227 -5.52 -11.26 -12.85
C SER A 227 -4.96 -10.36 -13.96
N ARG A 228 -4.02 -10.92 -14.74
CA ARG A 228 -3.48 -10.35 -15.97
C ARG A 228 -4.46 -10.55 -17.12
N VAL A 229 -5.16 -11.69 -17.16
CA VAL A 229 -6.22 -11.93 -18.17
C VAL A 229 -7.32 -10.88 -18.07
N ALA A 230 -7.70 -10.48 -16.85
CA ALA A 230 -8.66 -9.40 -16.63
C ALA A 230 -8.18 -8.05 -17.18
N LYS A 231 -6.87 -7.77 -17.13
CA LYS A 231 -6.29 -6.55 -17.71
C LYS A 231 -6.34 -6.59 -19.23
N ASP A 232 -6.01 -7.74 -19.84
CA ASP A 232 -6.01 -7.90 -21.29
C ASP A 232 -7.40 -7.70 -21.93
N ILE A 233 -8.47 -8.05 -21.20
CA ILE A 233 -9.84 -7.83 -21.67
C ILE A 233 -10.44 -6.49 -21.22
N ASP A 234 -9.69 -5.65 -20.50
CA ASP A 234 -10.19 -4.41 -19.91
C ASP A 234 -11.46 -4.69 -19.06
N ALA A 235 -11.30 -5.53 -18.04
CA ALA A 235 -12.39 -6.02 -17.20
C ALA A 235 -12.96 -4.97 -16.21
N GLY A 236 -12.30 -3.81 -16.08
CA GLY A 236 -12.56 -2.80 -15.04
C GLY A 236 -11.93 -3.14 -13.69
N GLU A 237 -11.73 -2.13 -12.84
CA GLU A 237 -11.22 -2.30 -11.47
C GLU A 237 -12.34 -2.70 -10.49
N TYR A 238 -11.95 -3.21 -9.33
CA TYR A 238 -12.87 -3.55 -8.23
C TYR A 238 -12.15 -3.35 -6.89
N ASP A 239 -12.92 -3.12 -5.81
CA ASP A 239 -12.39 -2.99 -4.46
C ASP A 239 -12.08 -4.35 -3.83
N TYR A 240 -10.94 -4.45 -3.15
CA TYR A 240 -10.53 -5.67 -2.44
C TYR A 240 -10.20 -5.40 -0.97
N ALA A 241 -10.51 -6.37 -0.11
CA ALA A 241 -9.96 -6.44 1.23
C ALA A 241 -8.52 -6.98 1.18
N ILE A 242 -7.65 -6.56 2.09
CA ILE A 242 -6.40 -7.27 2.35
C ILE A 242 -6.64 -8.21 3.51
N ALA A 243 -6.47 -9.51 3.27
CA ALA A 243 -6.38 -10.49 4.35
C ALA A 243 -4.92 -10.70 4.74
N PHE A 244 -4.67 -10.79 6.03
CA PHE A 244 -3.38 -11.09 6.63
C PHE A 244 -3.57 -12.24 7.60
N GLN A 245 -2.71 -13.25 7.53
CA GLN A 245 -2.78 -14.40 8.42
C GLN A 245 -1.40 -14.91 8.80
N GLU A 246 -1.35 -15.58 9.94
CA GLU A 246 -0.20 -16.30 10.43
C GLU A 246 -0.61 -17.73 10.72
N ARG A 247 0.23 -18.66 10.28
CA ARG A 247 0.14 -20.05 10.69
C ARG A 247 0.93 -20.19 11.98
N ILE A 248 0.28 -20.62 13.05
CA ILE A 248 0.88 -20.74 14.38
C ILE A 248 0.76 -22.19 14.83
N ARG A 249 1.89 -22.88 14.93
CA ARG A 249 1.95 -24.20 15.54
C ARG A 249 1.87 -24.02 17.04
N ILE A 250 0.84 -24.59 17.68
CA ILE A 250 0.59 -24.45 19.12
C ILE A 250 0.81 -25.80 19.82
N PRO A 251 1.05 -25.81 21.15
CA PRO A 251 1.16 -27.03 21.93
C PRO A 251 -0.05 -27.98 21.79
N GLU A 252 0.16 -29.28 21.98
CA GLU A 252 -0.87 -30.32 21.74
C GLU A 252 -2.12 -30.15 22.64
N ASP A 253 -1.93 -29.73 23.90
CA ASP A 253 -3.03 -29.43 24.82
C ASP A 253 -3.93 -28.29 24.31
N LYS A 254 -3.32 -27.30 23.64
CA LYS A 254 -4.05 -26.19 22.99
C LYS A 254 -4.67 -26.61 21.67
N MET A 255 -4.03 -27.51 20.92
CA MET A 255 -4.61 -28.08 19.70
C MET A 255 -5.87 -28.92 19.99
N GLU A 256 -5.95 -29.62 21.13
CA GLU A 256 -7.15 -30.37 21.50
C GLU A 256 -8.37 -29.44 21.71
N TYR A 257 -8.16 -28.23 22.24
CA TYR A 257 -9.22 -27.21 22.32
C TYR A 257 -9.75 -26.80 20.93
N TYR A 258 -8.87 -26.74 19.92
CA TYR A 258 -9.21 -26.37 18.55
C TYR A 258 -9.54 -27.56 17.64
N LYS A 259 -9.71 -28.77 18.19
CA LYS A 259 -9.91 -30.01 17.42
C LYS A 259 -11.14 -29.97 16.50
N ASP A 260 -12.25 -29.45 16.99
CA ASP A 260 -13.54 -29.33 16.29
C ASP A 260 -14.13 -27.91 16.36
N LEU A 261 -13.31 -26.93 16.76
CA LEU A 261 -13.73 -25.56 17.06
C LEU A 261 -13.02 -24.53 16.17
N ALA A 262 -13.78 -23.60 15.60
CA ALA A 262 -13.27 -22.39 14.96
C ALA A 262 -13.70 -21.14 15.75
N GLU A 263 -12.89 -20.09 15.73
CA GLU A 263 -13.23 -18.82 16.38
C GLU A 263 -13.25 -17.68 15.38
N MET A 264 -14.23 -16.80 15.52
CA MET A 264 -14.34 -15.54 14.82
C MET A 264 -14.37 -14.41 15.85
N TYR A 265 -13.76 -13.29 15.52
CA TYR A 265 -13.64 -12.10 16.35
C TYR A 265 -14.19 -10.91 15.58
N VAL A 266 -15.18 -10.22 16.16
CA VAL A 266 -15.70 -8.96 15.60
C VAL A 266 -15.38 -7.82 16.56
N GLY A 267 -14.90 -6.72 16.00
CA GLY A 267 -14.58 -5.49 16.73
C GLY A 267 -13.72 -4.59 15.87
N ASP A 268 -13.85 -3.28 16.03
CA ASP A 268 -13.02 -2.32 15.29
C ASP A 268 -11.52 -2.43 15.59
N ASP A 269 -11.17 -2.99 16.75
CA ASP A 269 -9.84 -3.35 17.20
C ASP A 269 -9.21 -4.48 16.38
N VAL A 270 -10.00 -5.49 16.03
CA VAL A 270 -9.55 -6.65 15.22
C VAL A 270 -9.82 -6.46 13.74
N SER A 271 -10.86 -5.73 13.36
CA SER A 271 -11.14 -5.29 11.99
C SER A 271 -12.32 -4.31 11.90
N PRO A 272 -12.13 -3.12 11.28
CA PRO A 272 -13.17 -2.08 11.20
C PRO A 272 -14.31 -2.40 10.23
N ASP A 273 -14.16 -3.38 9.34
CA ASP A 273 -15.09 -3.68 8.25
C ASP A 273 -15.15 -5.16 7.84
N PHE A 274 -14.37 -6.00 8.53
CA PHE A 274 -14.30 -7.44 8.39
C PHE A 274 -14.19 -8.07 9.79
N TYR A 275 -13.62 -9.27 9.92
CA TYR A 275 -13.46 -9.98 11.19
C TYR A 275 -12.05 -10.60 11.33
N GLY A 276 -11.64 -10.88 12.56
CA GLY A 276 -10.47 -11.72 12.87
C GLY A 276 -10.89 -13.18 13.05
N TRP A 277 -9.99 -14.14 12.82
CA TRP A 277 -10.30 -15.57 12.92
C TRP A 277 -9.16 -16.39 13.53
N VAL A 278 -9.52 -17.54 14.09
CA VAL A 278 -8.62 -18.64 14.46
C VAL A 278 -9.21 -19.93 13.93
N PHE A 279 -8.65 -20.44 12.84
CA PHE A 279 -9.16 -21.64 12.15
C PHE A 279 -8.19 -22.82 12.25
N PRO A 280 -8.63 -23.97 12.80
CA PRO A 280 -7.77 -25.12 13.00
C PRO A 280 -7.36 -25.80 11.71
N LYS A 281 -6.17 -26.39 11.74
CA LYS A 281 -5.63 -27.34 10.76
C LYS A 281 -5.20 -28.60 11.51
N TYR A 282 -4.46 -29.49 10.85
CA TYR A 282 -4.06 -30.76 11.47
C TYR A 282 -3.06 -30.55 12.63
N ASP A 283 -2.06 -29.68 12.48
CA ASP A 283 -0.97 -29.46 13.46
C ASP A 283 -0.75 -27.98 13.86
N HIS A 284 -1.60 -27.07 13.40
CA HIS A 284 -1.48 -25.63 13.65
C HIS A 284 -2.84 -24.94 13.52
N VAL A 285 -2.89 -23.67 13.93
CA VAL A 285 -4.03 -22.78 13.69
C VAL A 285 -3.64 -21.66 12.71
N ALA A 286 -4.59 -21.24 11.89
CA ALA A 286 -4.48 -20.04 11.08
C ALA A 286 -5.14 -18.88 11.82
N VAL A 287 -4.33 -17.96 12.33
CA VAL A 287 -4.79 -16.74 13.02
C VAL A 287 -4.70 -15.58 12.03
N GLY A 288 -5.81 -14.93 11.71
CA GLY A 288 -5.81 -13.89 10.69
C GLY A 288 -6.87 -12.82 10.87
N THR A 289 -6.78 -11.77 10.05
CA THR A 289 -7.76 -10.69 9.96
C THR A 289 -7.81 -10.12 8.53
N GLY A 290 -8.82 -9.31 8.22
CA GLY A 290 -8.95 -8.62 6.94
C GLY A 290 -9.43 -7.18 7.09
N THR A 291 -9.21 -6.34 6.07
CA THR A 291 -9.84 -5.01 5.98
C THR A 291 -9.84 -4.46 4.55
N VAL A 292 -10.90 -3.74 4.17
CA VAL A 292 -11.00 -2.94 2.94
C VAL A 292 -10.60 -1.48 3.22
N VAL A 293 -11.06 -0.91 4.33
CA VAL A 293 -10.96 0.53 4.62
C VAL A 293 -9.61 0.98 5.17
N ASN A 294 -8.98 0.18 6.05
CA ASN A 294 -7.72 0.58 6.70
C ASN A 294 -6.63 -0.47 6.51
N LYS A 295 -6.27 -0.68 5.24
CA LYS A 295 -5.22 -1.61 4.80
C LYS A 295 -3.88 -1.37 5.49
N THR A 296 -3.61 -0.13 5.91
CA THR A 296 -2.35 0.28 6.54
C THR A 296 -2.20 -0.26 7.98
N ALA A 297 -3.31 -0.43 8.68
CA ALA A 297 -3.35 -0.92 10.06
C ALA A 297 -3.50 -2.45 10.16
N ILE A 298 -3.44 -3.20 9.05
CA ILE A 298 -3.68 -4.64 9.05
C ILE A 298 -2.78 -5.42 10.02
N LYS A 299 -1.54 -4.99 10.22
CA LYS A 299 -0.63 -5.59 11.22
C LYS A 299 -1.06 -5.31 12.66
N GLN A 300 -1.64 -4.14 12.93
CA GLN A 300 -2.19 -3.79 14.25
C GLN A 300 -3.42 -4.65 14.55
N TYR A 301 -4.30 -4.79 13.57
CA TYR A 301 -5.46 -5.68 13.62
C TYR A 301 -5.09 -7.14 13.81
N GLN A 302 -4.03 -7.61 13.13
CA GLN A 302 -3.49 -8.94 13.34
C GLN A 302 -2.98 -9.11 14.78
N GLN A 303 -2.23 -8.13 15.28
CA GLN A 303 -1.73 -8.17 16.64
C GLN A 303 -2.87 -8.19 17.66
N ALA A 304 -3.91 -7.37 17.48
CA ALA A 304 -5.10 -7.38 18.32
C ALA A 304 -5.80 -8.75 18.30
N THR A 305 -5.96 -9.35 17.12
CA THR A 305 -6.54 -10.70 16.98
C THR A 305 -5.71 -11.74 17.73
N ARG A 306 -4.38 -11.68 17.60
CA ARG A 306 -3.45 -12.56 18.32
C ARG A 306 -3.53 -12.35 19.83
N ASP A 307 -3.59 -11.11 20.29
CA ASP A 307 -3.65 -10.78 21.71
C ASP A 307 -4.94 -11.30 22.34
N ARG A 308 -6.06 -11.23 21.61
CA ARG A 308 -7.35 -11.80 22.06
C ARG A 308 -7.37 -13.32 22.04
N ALA A 309 -6.59 -13.96 21.17
CA ALA A 309 -6.40 -15.41 21.14
C ALA A 309 -5.22 -15.90 22.02
N LYS A 310 -4.51 -15.00 22.72
CA LYS A 310 -3.19 -15.30 23.33
C LYS A 310 -3.21 -16.46 24.31
N VAL A 311 -4.20 -16.51 25.21
CA VAL A 311 -4.32 -17.58 26.23
C VAL A 311 -4.49 -18.96 25.56
N LYS A 312 -5.19 -18.99 24.42
CA LYS A 312 -5.51 -20.20 23.64
C LYS A 312 -4.37 -20.59 22.69
N THR A 313 -3.44 -19.69 22.42
CA THR A 313 -2.31 -19.88 21.48
C THR A 313 -0.94 -19.73 22.16
N GLU A 314 -0.92 -19.72 23.49
CA GLU A 314 0.30 -19.58 24.30
C GLU A 314 1.29 -20.71 24.02
N GLY A 315 2.58 -20.38 23.98
CA GLY A 315 3.64 -21.30 23.54
C GLY A 315 3.67 -21.54 22.04
N GLY A 316 2.82 -20.87 21.26
CA GLY A 316 2.76 -21.02 19.81
C GLY A 316 3.96 -20.44 19.06
N GLN A 317 4.43 -21.17 18.06
CA GLN A 317 5.48 -20.73 17.13
C GLN A 317 4.86 -20.33 15.79
N ILE A 318 5.13 -19.11 15.33
CA ILE A 318 4.72 -18.65 14.00
C ILE A 318 5.58 -19.37 12.95
N ILE A 319 4.95 -20.20 12.13
CA ILE A 319 5.64 -20.97 11.08
C ILE A 319 5.59 -20.26 9.72
N ARG A 320 4.61 -19.39 9.50
CA ARG A 320 4.43 -18.67 8.23
C ARG A 320 3.58 -17.42 8.42
N VAL A 321 3.97 -16.33 7.76
CA VAL A 321 3.22 -15.06 7.71
C VAL A 321 2.81 -14.82 6.27
N GLU A 322 1.53 -14.49 6.05
CA GLU A 322 0.95 -14.46 4.72
C GLU A 322 -0.04 -13.30 4.56
N ALA A 323 -0.09 -12.72 3.36
CA ALA A 323 -1.08 -11.69 3.02
C ALA A 323 -1.60 -11.88 1.59
N HIS A 324 -2.89 -11.62 1.36
CA HIS A 324 -3.48 -11.73 0.04
C HIS A 324 -4.69 -10.80 -0.16
N PRO A 325 -4.87 -10.21 -1.36
CA PRO A 325 -6.09 -9.47 -1.69
C PRO A 325 -7.32 -10.39 -1.85
N ILE A 326 -8.46 -9.94 -1.36
CA ILE A 326 -9.75 -10.62 -1.42
C ILE A 326 -10.74 -9.76 -2.23
N PRO A 327 -11.18 -10.24 -3.40
CA PRO A 327 -12.06 -9.48 -4.29
C PRO A 327 -13.53 -9.65 -3.95
N GLU A 328 -14.08 -8.74 -3.14
CA GLU A 328 -15.43 -8.84 -2.57
C GLU A 328 -16.56 -8.37 -3.51
N HIS A 329 -16.24 -8.08 -4.77
CA HIS A 329 -17.19 -7.60 -5.76
C HIS A 329 -16.90 -8.14 -7.15
N PRO A 330 -17.94 -8.61 -7.88
CA PRO A 330 -17.80 -9.01 -9.26
C PRO A 330 -17.33 -7.84 -10.13
N ARG A 331 -16.44 -8.12 -11.09
CA ARG A 331 -15.98 -7.11 -12.05
C ARG A 331 -17.12 -6.65 -12.97
N PRO A 332 -17.10 -5.38 -13.42
CA PRO A 332 -18.07 -4.87 -14.40
C PRO A 332 -18.13 -5.71 -15.67
N ARG A 333 -16.97 -6.20 -16.16
CA ARG A 333 -16.87 -7.04 -17.35
C ARG A 333 -16.15 -8.35 -17.01
N ARG A 334 -16.87 -9.46 -17.15
CA ARG A 334 -16.38 -10.83 -16.84
C ARG A 334 -16.20 -11.71 -18.08
N VAL A 335 -16.74 -11.27 -19.22
CA VAL A 335 -16.63 -11.91 -20.53
C VAL A 335 -16.37 -10.84 -21.59
N LYS A 336 -15.45 -11.12 -22.53
CA LYS A 336 -15.21 -10.32 -23.73
C LYS A 336 -14.72 -11.21 -24.85
N GLY A 337 -15.47 -11.28 -25.95
CA GLY A 337 -15.17 -12.18 -27.06
C GLY A 337 -15.05 -13.62 -26.57
N ARG A 338 -13.90 -14.24 -26.83
CA ARG A 338 -13.58 -15.64 -26.49
C ARG A 338 -12.76 -15.77 -25.19
N VAL A 339 -12.93 -14.83 -24.28
CA VAL A 339 -12.25 -14.81 -22.97
C VAL A 339 -13.27 -14.62 -21.87
N THR A 340 -13.18 -15.42 -20.81
CA THR A 340 -14.01 -15.30 -19.60
C THR A 340 -13.19 -15.35 -18.32
N LEU A 341 -13.68 -14.77 -17.23
CA LEU A 341 -13.04 -14.76 -15.91
C LEU A 341 -13.83 -15.60 -14.91
N VAL A 342 -13.14 -16.33 -14.03
CA VAL A 342 -13.76 -17.14 -12.96
C VAL A 342 -13.07 -16.94 -11.61
N GLY A 343 -13.75 -17.32 -10.52
CA GLY A 343 -13.26 -17.17 -9.14
C GLY A 343 -12.81 -15.75 -8.79
N ASP A 344 -11.67 -15.64 -8.13
CA ASP A 344 -11.11 -14.35 -7.70
C ASP A 344 -10.84 -13.38 -8.86
N ALA A 345 -10.51 -13.90 -10.05
CA ALA A 345 -10.29 -13.05 -11.23
C ALA A 345 -11.58 -12.34 -11.66
N ALA A 346 -12.74 -12.98 -11.47
CA ALA A 346 -14.06 -12.42 -11.71
C ALA A 346 -14.63 -11.62 -10.54
N GLY A 347 -14.06 -11.77 -9.34
CA GLY A 347 -14.52 -11.11 -8.11
C GLY A 347 -15.65 -11.84 -7.38
N TYR A 348 -15.62 -13.18 -7.39
CA TYR A 348 -16.66 -14.00 -6.77
C TYR A 348 -16.44 -14.31 -5.27
N VAL A 349 -15.67 -13.52 -4.53
CA VAL A 349 -15.61 -13.68 -3.07
C VAL A 349 -16.80 -12.98 -2.42
N THR A 350 -17.47 -13.64 -1.48
CA THR A 350 -18.62 -13.06 -0.79
C THR A 350 -18.21 -12.09 0.31
N LYS A 351 -18.92 -10.98 0.39
CA LYS A 351 -18.86 -10.03 1.51
C LYS A 351 -19.28 -10.65 2.83
N CYS A 352 -18.91 -10.00 3.93
CA CYS A 352 -19.19 -10.42 5.31
C CYS A 352 -18.48 -11.71 5.74
N SER A 353 -18.49 -12.77 4.93
CA SER A 353 -17.82 -14.05 5.22
C SER A 353 -16.42 -14.17 4.63
N GLY A 354 -16.08 -13.43 3.57
CA GLY A 354 -14.81 -13.58 2.83
C GLY A 354 -14.60 -14.96 2.19
N GLU A 355 -15.67 -15.73 2.02
CA GLU A 355 -15.61 -17.06 1.46
C GLU A 355 -15.43 -17.01 -0.07
N GLY A 356 -14.38 -17.68 -0.55
CA GLY A 356 -14.05 -17.72 -1.98
C GLY A 356 -13.91 -19.12 -2.58
N ILE A 357 -13.57 -20.15 -1.78
CA ILE A 357 -13.18 -21.47 -2.33
C ILE A 357 -14.32 -22.13 -3.10
N TYR A 358 -15.52 -22.23 -2.50
CA TYR A 358 -16.68 -22.82 -3.15
C TYR A 358 -17.07 -22.06 -4.42
N PHE A 359 -17.23 -20.73 -4.35
CA PHE A 359 -17.63 -19.91 -5.49
C PHE A 359 -16.57 -19.90 -6.60
N ALA A 360 -15.29 -19.98 -6.26
CA ALA A 360 -14.21 -20.15 -7.23
C ALA A 360 -14.32 -21.50 -7.95
N ALA A 361 -14.36 -22.61 -7.22
CA ALA A 361 -14.49 -23.94 -7.79
C ALA A 361 -15.78 -24.08 -8.63
N LYS A 362 -16.90 -23.57 -8.12
CA LYS A 362 -18.21 -23.62 -8.78
C LYS A 362 -18.25 -22.80 -10.06
N SER A 363 -17.78 -21.56 -10.04
CA SER A 363 -17.71 -20.73 -11.26
C SER A 363 -16.80 -21.36 -12.33
N GLY A 364 -15.67 -21.93 -11.92
CA GLY A 364 -14.77 -22.67 -12.81
C GLY A 364 -15.45 -23.88 -13.47
N ARG A 365 -16.08 -24.74 -12.67
CA ARG A 365 -16.84 -25.90 -13.14
C ARG A 365 -17.96 -25.50 -14.11
N MET A 366 -18.78 -24.52 -13.73
CA MET A 366 -19.90 -24.03 -14.56
C MET A 366 -19.41 -23.44 -15.88
N ALA A 367 -18.31 -22.69 -15.88
CA ALA A 367 -17.72 -22.16 -17.11
C ALA A 367 -17.22 -23.28 -18.03
N GLY A 368 -16.54 -24.30 -17.47
CA GLY A 368 -16.11 -25.48 -18.23
C GLY A 368 -17.28 -26.26 -18.81
N GLU A 369 -18.31 -26.54 -18.01
CA GLU A 369 -19.52 -27.25 -18.44
C GLU A 369 -20.30 -26.48 -19.53
N ALA A 370 -20.41 -25.16 -19.41
CA ALA A 370 -21.05 -24.32 -20.42
C ALA A 370 -20.30 -24.36 -21.77
N ILE A 371 -18.96 -24.33 -21.73
CA ILE A 371 -18.13 -24.47 -22.93
C ILE A 371 -18.31 -25.86 -23.55
N VAL A 372 -18.26 -26.93 -22.74
CA VAL A 372 -18.45 -28.32 -23.21
C VAL A 372 -19.82 -28.49 -23.87
N LYS A 373 -20.88 -27.97 -23.24
CA LYS A 373 -22.24 -28.03 -23.76
C LYS A 373 -22.37 -27.26 -25.07
N ALA A 374 -21.88 -26.03 -25.14
CA ALA A 374 -21.98 -25.20 -26.34
C ALA A 374 -21.12 -25.71 -27.50
N SER A 375 -20.02 -26.40 -27.20
CA SER A 375 -19.11 -26.99 -28.18
C SER A 375 -19.47 -28.42 -28.59
N GLU A 376 -20.60 -28.98 -28.10
CA GLU A 376 -21.00 -30.38 -28.33
C GLU A 376 -19.89 -31.39 -27.99
N GLY A 377 -19.26 -31.19 -26.82
CA GLY A 377 -18.15 -32.02 -26.35
C GLY A 377 -16.83 -31.70 -27.05
N GLY A 378 -16.58 -30.42 -27.35
CA GLY A 378 -15.35 -29.95 -27.99
C GLY A 378 -15.30 -30.11 -29.52
N LYS A 379 -16.40 -30.54 -30.16
CA LYS A 379 -16.50 -30.76 -31.62
C LYS A 379 -16.84 -29.50 -32.42
N LYS A 380 -17.36 -28.47 -31.77
CA LYS A 380 -17.75 -27.20 -32.38
C LYS A 380 -17.08 -26.02 -31.69
N MET A 381 -16.91 -24.95 -32.44
CA MET A 381 -16.41 -23.68 -31.93
C MET A 381 -17.42 -23.04 -30.97
N ALA A 382 -16.96 -22.58 -29.81
CA ALA A 382 -17.77 -21.83 -28.86
C ALA A 382 -17.32 -20.36 -28.80
N GLY A 383 -18.29 -19.45 -28.88
CA GLY A 383 -18.07 -18.01 -28.84
C GLY A 383 -18.54 -17.35 -27.54
N GLU A 384 -18.69 -16.02 -27.59
CA GLU A 384 -19.06 -15.21 -26.43
C GLU A 384 -20.42 -15.61 -25.81
N ARG A 385 -21.38 -16.05 -26.63
CA ARG A 385 -22.70 -16.48 -26.16
C ARG A 385 -22.61 -17.68 -25.21
N ALA A 386 -21.75 -18.65 -25.53
CA ALA A 386 -21.50 -19.79 -24.66
C ALA A 386 -20.94 -19.34 -23.30
N LEU A 387 -19.98 -18.41 -23.32
CA LEU A 387 -19.39 -17.85 -22.10
C LEU A 387 -20.37 -17.00 -21.28
N ARG A 388 -21.32 -16.31 -21.92
CA ARG A 388 -22.37 -15.56 -21.20
C ARG A 388 -23.38 -16.48 -20.51
N SER A 389 -23.65 -17.66 -21.06
CA SER A 389 -24.64 -18.58 -20.49
C SER A 389 -24.32 -19.01 -19.05
N TYR A 390 -23.04 -19.27 -18.72
CA TYR A 390 -22.68 -19.61 -17.35
C TYR A 390 -22.76 -18.39 -16.43
N LEU A 391 -22.45 -17.18 -16.91
CA LEU A 391 -22.55 -15.95 -16.12
C LEU A 391 -24.01 -15.72 -15.70
N ASP A 392 -24.94 -15.84 -16.65
CA ASP A 392 -26.36 -15.65 -16.40
C ASP A 392 -26.88 -16.69 -15.40
N GLU A 393 -26.44 -17.95 -15.52
CA GLU A 393 -26.80 -19.00 -14.57
C GLU A 393 -26.20 -18.78 -13.18
N PHE A 394 -24.94 -18.37 -13.10
CA PHE A 394 -24.24 -18.08 -11.85
C PHE A 394 -24.88 -16.90 -11.13
N ASP A 395 -25.12 -15.79 -11.84
CA ASP A 395 -25.75 -14.60 -11.29
C ASP A 395 -27.18 -14.91 -10.85
N ARG A 396 -27.97 -15.64 -11.67
CA ARG A 396 -29.33 -16.06 -11.27
C ARG A 396 -29.33 -16.88 -9.97
N LYS A 397 -28.35 -17.78 -9.79
CA LYS A 397 -28.29 -18.66 -8.62
C LYS A 397 -27.78 -17.98 -7.36
N TYR A 398 -26.79 -17.08 -7.48
CA TYR A 398 -26.04 -16.59 -6.32
C TYR A 398 -26.19 -15.08 -6.06
N TRP A 399 -26.71 -14.28 -7.00
CA TRP A 399 -26.77 -12.82 -6.85
C TRP A 399 -27.55 -12.36 -5.61
N ALA A 400 -28.67 -13.02 -5.30
CA ALA A 400 -29.44 -12.75 -4.08
C ALA A 400 -28.58 -12.92 -2.83
N THR A 401 -27.79 -13.99 -2.76
CA THR A 401 -26.84 -14.27 -1.68
C THR A 401 -25.80 -13.15 -1.55
N TYR A 402 -25.19 -12.71 -2.65
CA TYR A 402 -24.23 -11.58 -2.61
C TYR A 402 -24.87 -10.28 -2.09
N LYS A 403 -26.12 -10.00 -2.48
CA LYS A 403 -26.85 -8.80 -2.04
C LYS A 403 -27.18 -8.84 -0.55
N VAL A 404 -27.67 -9.96 -0.04
CA VAL A 404 -27.97 -10.13 1.40
C VAL A 404 -26.70 -9.93 2.23
N LEU A 405 -25.59 -10.55 1.83
CA LEU A 405 -24.32 -10.44 2.55
C LEU A 405 -23.73 -9.03 2.51
N ASP A 406 -23.88 -8.30 1.40
CA ASP A 406 -23.48 -6.87 1.30
C ASP A 406 -24.30 -5.98 2.24
N ILE A 407 -25.60 -6.24 2.39
CA ILE A 407 -26.46 -5.52 3.33
C ILE A 407 -26.05 -5.82 4.78
N LEU A 408 -25.83 -7.09 5.11
CA LEU A 408 -25.43 -7.49 6.47
C LEU A 408 -24.11 -6.85 6.88
N GLN A 409 -23.10 -6.84 5.99
CA GLN A 409 -21.83 -6.16 6.25
C GLN A 409 -22.06 -4.67 6.50
N LYS A 410 -22.84 -4.01 5.64
CA LYS A 410 -23.15 -2.57 5.76
C LYS A 410 -23.94 -2.22 7.01
N VAL A 411 -24.69 -3.13 7.61
CA VAL A 411 -25.48 -2.86 8.83
C VAL A 411 -24.65 -3.12 10.08
N PHE A 412 -24.06 -4.31 10.20
CA PHE A 412 -23.49 -4.78 11.46
C PHE A 412 -22.03 -4.37 11.68
N TYR A 413 -21.26 -4.10 10.62
CA TYR A 413 -19.84 -3.75 10.74
C TYR A 413 -19.61 -2.23 10.84
N ARG A 414 -20.67 -1.42 11.01
CA ARG A 414 -20.55 0.05 11.13
C ARG A 414 -19.99 0.52 12.46
N SER A 415 -20.25 -0.21 13.55
CA SER A 415 -19.86 0.22 14.90
C SER A 415 -19.81 -0.98 15.86
N ASN A 416 -19.05 -0.85 16.97
CA ASN A 416 -19.01 -1.89 17.99
C ASN A 416 -20.38 -2.22 18.60
N PRO A 417 -21.26 -1.25 18.92
CA PRO A 417 -22.62 -1.58 19.35
C PRO A 417 -23.42 -2.43 18.35
N ALA A 418 -23.26 -2.17 17.04
CA ALA A 418 -23.90 -2.99 16.02
C ALA A 418 -23.30 -4.41 15.97
N ARG A 419 -21.99 -4.55 16.18
CA ARG A 419 -21.31 -5.85 16.32
C ARG A 419 -21.74 -6.61 17.56
N GLU A 420 -21.93 -5.93 18.69
CA GLU A 420 -22.49 -6.55 19.91
C GLU A 420 -23.88 -7.14 19.63
N ALA A 421 -24.76 -6.35 19.00
CA ALA A 421 -26.09 -6.83 18.61
C ALA A 421 -26.01 -7.98 17.59
N PHE A 422 -25.01 -7.98 16.69
CA PHE A 422 -24.78 -9.09 15.76
C PHE A 422 -24.40 -10.38 16.48
N VAL A 423 -23.47 -10.31 17.45
CA VAL A 423 -23.07 -11.50 18.24
C VAL A 423 -24.22 -11.98 19.13
N GLU A 424 -24.97 -11.07 19.77
CA GLU A 424 -26.18 -11.42 20.53
C GLU A 424 -27.22 -12.13 19.64
N MET A 425 -27.43 -11.63 18.42
CA MET A 425 -28.34 -12.26 17.45
C MET A 425 -27.88 -13.68 17.07
N CYS A 426 -26.57 -13.93 17.02
CA CYS A 426 -26.01 -15.27 16.73
C CYS A 426 -26.30 -16.28 17.85
N GLU A 427 -26.78 -15.87 19.02
CA GLU A 427 -27.20 -16.79 20.10
C GLU A 427 -28.55 -17.45 19.80
N SER A 428 -29.37 -16.83 18.96
CA SER A 428 -30.68 -17.37 18.58
C SER A 428 -30.52 -18.64 17.74
N SER A 429 -31.11 -19.75 18.19
CA SER A 429 -31.14 -21.01 17.43
C SER A 429 -31.78 -20.84 16.04
N TYR A 430 -32.75 -19.94 15.89
CA TYR A 430 -33.34 -19.66 14.58
C TYR A 430 -32.32 -19.05 13.62
N VAL A 431 -31.55 -18.06 14.10
CA VAL A 431 -30.51 -17.38 13.31
C VAL A 431 -29.38 -18.35 12.97
N GLN A 432 -28.95 -19.16 13.94
CA GLN A 432 -27.94 -20.19 13.69
C GLN A 432 -28.40 -21.16 12.60
N LYS A 433 -29.63 -21.68 12.69
CA LYS A 433 -30.19 -22.58 11.69
C LYS A 433 -30.22 -21.93 10.30
N MET A 434 -30.81 -20.74 10.17
CA MET A 434 -30.87 -20.04 8.88
C MET A 434 -29.47 -19.75 8.30
N THR A 435 -28.52 -19.35 9.15
CA THR A 435 -27.15 -19.03 8.74
C THR A 435 -26.39 -20.27 8.30
N PHE A 436 -26.44 -21.35 9.08
CA PHE A 436 -25.74 -22.59 8.76
C PHE A 436 -26.37 -23.33 7.60
N ASP A 437 -27.70 -23.43 7.51
CA ASP A 437 -28.34 -24.06 6.36
C ASP A 437 -27.98 -23.29 5.07
N SER A 438 -28.00 -21.96 5.13
CA SER A 438 -27.59 -21.12 4.00
C SER A 438 -26.10 -21.26 3.68
N TYR A 439 -25.24 -21.42 4.67
CA TYR A 439 -23.80 -21.57 4.49
C TYR A 439 -23.41 -22.97 4.00
N LEU A 440 -23.92 -24.02 4.63
CA LEU A 440 -23.57 -25.42 4.36
C LEU A 440 -24.10 -25.89 3.00
N TYR A 441 -25.29 -25.44 2.61
CA TYR A 441 -25.95 -25.87 1.37
C TYR A 441 -25.94 -24.79 0.27
N LYS A 442 -25.51 -23.56 0.57
CA LYS A 442 -25.42 -22.44 -0.38
C LYS A 442 -26.74 -22.09 -1.06
N THR A 443 -27.83 -22.29 -0.33
CA THR A 443 -29.21 -21.96 -0.73
C THR A 443 -29.81 -21.00 0.27
N VAL A 444 -30.47 -19.93 -0.18
CA VAL A 444 -31.23 -19.06 0.73
C VAL A 444 -32.42 -19.85 1.25
N VAL A 445 -32.41 -20.19 2.54
CA VAL A 445 -33.52 -20.89 3.17
C VAL A 445 -34.69 -19.92 3.33
N PRO A 446 -35.90 -20.24 2.86
CA PRO A 446 -37.07 -19.41 3.10
C PRO A 446 -37.38 -19.38 4.60
N GLY A 447 -37.40 -18.17 5.17
CA GLY A 447 -37.71 -17.95 6.59
C GLY A 447 -39.19 -18.20 6.91
N ASN A 448 -39.47 -18.43 8.20
CA ASN A 448 -40.83 -18.41 8.71
C ASN A 448 -41.23 -16.96 9.01
N PRO A 449 -42.29 -16.41 8.39
CA PRO A 449 -42.66 -15.00 8.52
C PRO A 449 -42.82 -14.52 9.97
N LEU A 450 -43.32 -15.37 10.88
CA LEU A 450 -43.50 -15.03 12.29
C LEU A 450 -42.16 -14.93 13.03
N ASP A 451 -41.23 -15.83 12.73
CA ASP A 451 -39.91 -15.84 13.37
C ASP A 451 -39.00 -14.76 12.77
N ASP A 452 -39.18 -14.40 11.50
CA ASP A 452 -38.54 -13.24 10.87
C ASP A 452 -39.00 -11.92 11.50
N VAL A 453 -40.30 -11.79 11.82
CA VAL A 453 -40.81 -10.62 12.56
C VAL A 453 -40.27 -10.57 13.99
N LYS A 454 -40.22 -11.70 14.70
CA LYS A 454 -39.59 -11.77 16.03
C LYS A 454 -38.11 -11.41 15.98
N LEU A 455 -37.39 -11.89 14.96
CA LEU A 455 -35.99 -11.57 14.72
C LEU A 455 -35.81 -10.08 14.45
N LEU A 456 -36.66 -9.47 13.62
CA LEU A 456 -36.63 -8.04 13.34
C LEU A 456 -36.85 -7.22 14.61
N VAL A 457 -37.88 -7.56 15.40
CA VAL A 457 -38.17 -6.89 16.68
C VAL A 457 -37.01 -7.07 17.68
N GLY A 458 -36.45 -8.29 17.77
CA GLY A 458 -35.29 -8.61 18.60
C GLY A 458 -34.03 -7.86 18.18
N THR A 459 -33.79 -7.73 16.87
CA THR A 459 -32.66 -7.00 16.29
C THR A 459 -32.78 -5.50 16.56
N VAL A 460 -33.97 -4.93 16.36
CA VAL A 460 -34.25 -3.53 16.71
C VAL A 460 -34.10 -3.32 18.21
N GLY A 461 -34.61 -4.23 19.04
CA GLY A 461 -34.45 -4.19 20.49
C GLY A 461 -32.99 -4.26 20.94
N SER A 462 -32.18 -5.12 20.32
CA SER A 462 -30.74 -5.28 20.62
C SER A 462 -29.95 -4.05 20.17
N LEU A 463 -30.25 -3.51 18.99
CA LEU A 463 -29.68 -2.24 18.51
C LEU A 463 -30.06 -1.07 19.41
N LEU A 464 -31.31 -1.02 19.90
CA LEU A 464 -31.76 0.01 20.85
C LEU A 464 -31.08 -0.14 22.21
N ARG A 465 -30.93 -1.37 22.74
CA ARG A 465 -30.18 -1.64 23.98
C ARG A 465 -28.70 -1.28 23.84
N ALA A 466 -28.06 -1.69 22.74
CA ALA A 466 -26.66 -1.37 22.45
C ALA A 466 -26.45 0.14 22.27
N ASN A 467 -27.41 0.85 21.64
CA ASN A 467 -27.39 2.31 21.55
C ASN A 467 -27.71 3.00 22.89
N ALA A 468 -28.50 2.39 23.77
CA ALA A 468 -28.79 2.91 25.10
C ALA A 468 -27.60 2.75 26.05
N LEU A 469 -26.81 1.67 25.92
CA LEU A 469 -25.54 1.49 26.64
C LEU A 469 -24.51 2.56 26.27
N ARG A 470 -24.62 3.17 25.08
CA ARG A 470 -23.85 4.36 24.66
C ARG A 470 -24.02 5.56 25.61
N SER A 471 -25.10 5.62 26.40
CA SER A 471 -25.35 6.74 27.33
C SER A 471 -24.87 6.50 28.77
N LYS A 472 -24.58 5.25 29.16
CA LYS A 472 -24.20 4.89 30.54
C LYS A 472 -22.69 4.69 30.74
N ASP A 473 -21.97 4.21 29.72
CA ASP A 473 -20.52 4.00 29.79
C ASP A 473 -19.73 5.10 29.06
N SER A 474 -19.98 6.37 29.41
CA SER A 474 -19.09 7.46 29.00
C SER A 474 -17.84 7.55 29.89
N LYS A 475 -17.04 6.49 29.85
CA LYS A 475 -15.58 6.55 30.03
C LYS A 475 -14.94 5.66 28.97
N SER A 476 -15.16 6.02 27.71
CA SER A 476 -14.31 5.57 26.61
C SER A 476 -12.92 6.20 26.76
N VAL A 477 -11.90 5.36 26.73
CA VAL A 477 -10.48 5.74 26.62
C VAL A 477 -10.32 6.72 25.46
N ASN A 478 -9.75 7.89 25.73
CA ASN A 478 -9.47 8.91 24.71
C ASN A 478 -8.40 8.40 23.73
N VAL A 479 -8.84 8.03 22.53
CA VAL A 479 -8.02 8.15 21.32
C VAL A 479 -8.65 9.29 20.52
N SER A 480 -7.98 10.44 20.46
CA SER A 480 -8.55 11.65 19.85
C SER A 480 -8.60 11.52 18.32
N PHE A 481 -9.79 11.45 17.76
CA PHE A 481 -10.04 11.70 16.34
C PHE A 481 -10.72 13.07 16.21
N GLY A 482 -9.99 14.06 15.69
CA GLY A 482 -10.53 15.38 15.40
C GLY A 482 -11.32 15.37 14.10
N SER A 483 -12.64 15.28 14.18
CA SER A 483 -13.56 15.61 13.08
C SER A 483 -14.30 16.90 13.41
N LYS A 484 -14.32 17.88 12.51
CA LYS A 484 -15.37 18.90 12.46
C LYS A 484 -16.08 18.84 11.11
N SER A 485 -17.39 18.71 11.18
CA SER A 485 -18.36 18.74 10.09
C SER A 485 -18.96 20.14 9.89
N ASN A 486 -19.27 20.41 8.62
CA ASN A 486 -20.03 21.47 7.95
C ASN A 486 -20.92 22.46 8.73
N GLU A 487 -20.91 23.70 8.24
CA GLU A 487 -22.13 24.54 8.10
C GLU A 487 -22.23 25.05 6.65
N GLU A 488 -23.43 24.93 6.07
CA GLU A 488 -23.83 25.39 4.75
C GLU A 488 -24.07 26.91 4.73
N LYS A 489 -23.73 27.57 3.62
CA LYS A 489 -24.52 28.71 3.11
C LYS A 489 -24.59 28.69 1.58
N HIS A 490 -25.83 28.65 1.09
CA HIS A 490 -26.22 28.92 -0.29
C HIS A 490 -25.91 30.37 -0.69
N GLY A 491 -25.49 30.56 -1.94
CA GLY A 491 -25.41 31.86 -2.60
C GLY A 491 -25.19 31.67 -4.09
N GLY A 492 -26.23 31.91 -4.89
CA GLY A 492 -26.20 31.82 -6.34
C GLY A 492 -25.47 33.00 -7.00
N GLY A 493 -25.12 32.83 -8.27
CA GLY A 493 -24.53 33.89 -9.08
C GLY A 493 -24.00 33.38 -10.42
N SER A 494 -24.75 33.70 -11.46
CA SER A 494 -24.65 33.35 -12.88
C SER A 494 -23.41 33.87 -13.64
N GLY A 495 -23.05 33.18 -14.73
CA GLY A 495 -22.25 33.73 -15.83
C GLY A 495 -21.72 32.66 -16.79
N GLY A 496 -22.24 32.60 -18.03
CA GLY A 496 -22.02 31.58 -19.06
C GLY A 496 -20.67 31.68 -19.79
N ALA A 497 -20.38 30.95 -20.87
CA ALA A 497 -21.00 29.84 -21.58
C ALA A 497 -19.96 29.38 -22.62
N ALA A 498 -19.80 28.06 -22.84
CA ALA A 498 -19.56 27.41 -24.15
C ALA A 498 -19.16 25.94 -23.93
N ALA A 499 -20.10 25.02 -24.11
CA ALA A 499 -19.86 23.57 -24.09
C ALA A 499 -20.53 22.91 -25.31
N VAL A 500 -19.75 22.11 -26.05
CA VAL A 500 -20.24 21.15 -27.03
C VAL A 500 -20.02 19.74 -26.46
N GLY A 501 -21.13 19.09 -26.08
CA GLY A 501 -21.39 17.66 -26.28
C GLY A 501 -20.70 16.60 -25.40
N ALA A 502 -21.06 16.51 -24.11
CA ALA A 502 -20.88 15.29 -23.32
C ALA A 502 -22.26 14.78 -22.83
N ARG A 503 -22.62 13.53 -23.19
CA ARG A 503 -23.82 12.85 -22.67
C ARG A 503 -23.58 12.50 -21.20
N GLY A 504 -24.28 13.19 -20.30
CA GLY A 504 -24.18 13.04 -18.85
C GLY A 504 -24.97 11.85 -18.30
N ALA A 505 -24.43 11.26 -17.24
CA ALA A 505 -25.09 10.26 -16.40
C ALA A 505 -26.36 10.83 -15.73
N MET A 506 -27.42 10.02 -15.64
CA MET A 506 -28.65 10.37 -14.91
C MET A 506 -28.41 10.39 -13.40
N SER A 507 -29.03 11.33 -12.70
CA SER A 507 -29.01 11.44 -11.24
C SER A 507 -29.81 10.29 -10.58
N PRO A 508 -29.49 9.89 -9.33
CA PRO A 508 -30.09 8.74 -8.65
C PRO A 508 -31.63 8.71 -8.60
N PRO A 509 -32.37 9.81 -8.38
CA PRO A 509 -33.83 9.77 -8.37
C PRO A 509 -34.44 9.60 -9.76
N MET A 510 -33.75 10.05 -10.82
CA MET A 510 -34.21 9.92 -12.21
C MET A 510 -33.90 8.53 -12.78
N ALA A 511 -32.80 7.89 -12.35
CA ALA A 511 -32.48 6.50 -12.67
C ALA A 511 -33.52 5.53 -12.07
N PHE A 512 -33.94 5.77 -10.83
CA PHE A 512 -35.02 5.01 -10.19
C PHE A 512 -36.36 5.19 -10.92
N LEU A 513 -36.66 6.41 -11.39
CA LEU A 513 -37.88 6.66 -12.17
C LEU A 513 -37.86 5.94 -13.53
N ALA A 514 -36.71 5.91 -14.20
CA ALA A 514 -36.54 5.21 -15.48
C ALA A 514 -36.64 3.68 -15.32
N GLU A 515 -36.06 3.11 -14.26
CA GLU A 515 -36.17 1.69 -13.94
C GLU A 515 -37.57 1.30 -13.46
N PHE A 516 -38.26 2.18 -12.71
CA PHE A 516 -39.64 1.97 -12.27
C PHE A 516 -40.63 2.01 -13.44
N LEU A 517 -40.45 2.95 -14.38
CA LEU A 517 -41.28 3.05 -15.59
C LEU A 517 -41.04 1.89 -16.58
N ALA A 518 -39.92 1.18 -16.49
CA ALA A 518 -39.61 0.00 -17.30
C ALA A 518 -40.24 -1.31 -16.78
N LEU A 519 -40.85 -1.30 -15.59
CA LEU A 519 -41.54 -2.44 -15.00
C LEU A 519 -42.95 -2.62 -15.58
N SER A 520 -43.46 -3.84 -15.58
CA SER A 520 -44.87 -4.11 -15.95
C SER A 520 -45.84 -3.43 -14.95
N PRO A 521 -47.06 -3.05 -15.37
CA PRO A 521 -48.03 -2.38 -14.49
C PRO A 521 -48.33 -3.14 -13.18
N ALA A 522 -48.33 -4.47 -13.22
CA ALA A 522 -48.50 -5.33 -12.04
C ALA A 522 -47.30 -5.24 -11.07
N SER A 523 -46.08 -5.10 -11.61
CA SER A 523 -44.85 -4.95 -10.81
C SER A 523 -44.74 -3.56 -10.19
N GLN A 524 -45.17 -2.52 -10.92
CA GLN A 524 -45.27 -1.15 -10.39
C GLN A 524 -46.26 -1.07 -9.21
N ALA A 525 -47.44 -1.69 -9.34
CA ALA A 525 -48.43 -1.75 -8.27
C ALA A 525 -47.90 -2.48 -7.03
N THR A 526 -47.17 -3.58 -7.21
CA THR A 526 -46.57 -4.36 -6.11
C THR A 526 -45.48 -3.55 -5.38
N VAL A 527 -44.62 -2.85 -6.11
CA VAL A 527 -43.57 -1.99 -5.54
C VAL A 527 -44.18 -0.81 -4.77
N LEU A 528 -45.22 -0.16 -5.30
CA LEU A 528 -45.93 0.92 -4.61
C LEU A 528 -46.67 0.43 -3.35
N LEU A 529 -47.22 -0.78 -3.38
CA LEU A 529 -47.92 -1.38 -2.25
C LEU A 529 -46.96 -1.78 -1.12
N VAL A 530 -45.76 -2.28 -1.45
CA VAL A 530 -44.70 -2.62 -0.47
C VAL A 530 -44.08 -1.36 0.15
N ILE A 531 -43.77 -0.34 -0.67
CA ILE A 531 -43.21 0.92 -0.17
C ILE A 531 -44.25 1.70 0.64
N GLY A 532 -45.51 1.73 0.18
CA GLY A 532 -46.63 2.38 0.87
C GLY A 532 -46.97 1.71 2.19
N THR A 533 -46.98 0.38 2.27
CA THR A 533 -47.25 -0.35 3.52
C THR A 533 -46.12 -0.19 4.53
N ALA A 534 -44.85 -0.26 4.10
CA ALA A 534 -43.71 -0.03 4.99
C ALA A 534 -43.67 1.41 5.54
N ALA A 535 -43.89 2.42 4.68
CA ALA A 535 -43.94 3.82 5.09
C ALA A 535 -45.12 4.11 6.04
N TRP A 536 -46.30 3.52 5.78
CA TRP A 536 -47.48 3.67 6.61
C TRP A 536 -47.35 3.01 7.99
N ILE A 537 -46.69 1.84 8.06
CA ILE A 537 -46.40 1.14 9.33
C ILE A 537 -45.42 1.96 10.18
N VAL A 538 -44.36 2.49 9.58
CA VAL A 538 -43.36 3.35 10.27
C VAL A 538 -44.01 4.65 10.75
N LEU A 539 -44.86 5.29 9.94
CA LEU A 539 -45.60 6.49 10.32
C LEU A 539 -46.60 6.25 11.46
N ARG A 540 -47.31 5.12 11.47
CA ARG A 540 -48.21 4.76 12.57
C ARG A 540 -47.48 4.44 13.87
N LEU A 541 -46.34 3.76 13.80
CA LEU A 541 -45.50 3.44 14.97
C LEU A 541 -44.92 4.71 15.58
N THR A 542 -44.39 5.61 14.76
CA THR A 542 -43.86 6.91 15.22
C THR A 542 -44.93 7.80 15.84
N LEU A 543 -46.13 7.89 15.23
CA LEU A 543 -47.26 8.64 15.80
C LEU A 543 -47.79 8.06 17.11
N ARG A 544 -47.75 6.73 17.29
CA ARG A 544 -48.14 6.06 18.55
C ARG A 544 -47.13 6.32 19.66
N VAL A 545 -45.83 6.28 19.35
CA VAL A 545 -44.76 6.61 20.30
C VAL A 545 -44.82 8.08 20.71
N LEU A 546 -45.09 8.99 19.76
CA LEU A 546 -45.23 10.41 20.03
C LEU A 546 -46.45 10.73 20.92
N ARG A 547 -47.58 10.05 20.70
CA ARG A 547 -48.77 10.15 21.58
C ARG A 547 -48.52 9.61 22.98
N LEU A 548 -47.74 8.53 23.11
CA LEU A 548 -47.35 7.98 24.41
C LEU A 548 -46.42 8.93 25.17
N LEU A 549 -45.49 9.57 24.47
CA LEU A 549 -44.57 10.57 25.04
C LEU A 549 -45.28 11.86 25.44
N LEU A 550 -46.26 12.32 24.65
CA LEU A 550 -47.10 13.48 24.97
C LEU A 550 -48.04 13.22 26.15
N TRP A 551 -48.44 11.96 26.40
CA TRP A 551 -49.28 11.58 27.54
C TRP A 551 -48.52 11.51 28.88
N LEU A 552 -47.19 11.35 28.83
CA LEU A 552 -46.33 11.20 30.02
C LEU A 552 -45.80 12.53 30.58
N LEU A 553 -46.14 13.68 30.00
CA LEU A 553 -45.71 15.00 30.48
C LEU A 553 -46.76 15.61 31.43
N PRO A 554 -46.43 15.92 32.70
CA PRO A 554 -47.36 16.60 33.61
C PRO A 554 -47.56 18.06 33.19
N ALA A 555 -48.82 18.51 33.19
CA ALA A 555 -49.20 19.88 32.86
C ALA A 555 -48.64 20.89 33.87
N ARG A 556 -47.84 21.86 33.40
CA ARG A 556 -47.52 23.10 34.13
C ARG A 556 -48.40 24.24 33.62
N LYS A 557 -49.08 24.92 34.54
CA LYS A 557 -49.89 26.12 34.29
C LYS A 557 -49.00 27.32 33.91
N PRO A 558 -49.50 28.28 33.11
CA PRO A 558 -48.76 29.48 32.73
C PRO A 558 -48.82 30.52 33.85
N ALA A 559 -47.76 31.32 33.98
CA ALA A 559 -47.74 32.49 34.88
C ALA A 559 -47.53 33.77 34.05
N GLU A 560 -48.41 34.75 34.29
CA GLU A 560 -48.40 36.10 33.73
C GLU A 560 -47.36 37.01 34.41
N ALA A 561 -47.02 38.07 33.68
CA ALA A 561 -46.10 39.13 34.07
C ALA A 561 -46.74 40.13 35.06
N ALA A 562 -45.99 40.53 36.10
CA ALA A 562 -46.20 41.80 36.80
C ALA A 562 -44.90 42.25 37.51
N THR A 563 -44.80 43.56 37.62
CA THR A 563 -43.71 44.47 38.02
C THR A 563 -43.26 44.41 39.49
N GLU A 564 -42.02 44.84 39.74
CA GLU A 564 -41.32 44.95 41.04
C GLU A 564 -42.01 45.86 42.08
N PRO A 565 -41.78 45.62 43.39
CA PRO A 565 -40.95 46.57 44.13
C PRO A 565 -40.00 45.97 45.21
N SER A 566 -39.11 46.87 45.63
CA SER A 566 -37.96 46.87 46.55
C SER A 566 -38.10 46.23 47.96
N VAL A 567 -37.01 45.61 48.47
CA VAL A 567 -36.63 45.62 49.90
C VAL A 567 -35.09 45.58 50.10
N ASP A 568 -34.65 46.36 51.09
CA ASP A 568 -33.33 46.83 51.51
C ASP A 568 -32.35 45.83 52.18
N THR A 569 -31.04 46.10 51.93
CA THR A 569 -29.81 46.13 52.79
C THR A 569 -29.58 45.09 53.92
N ALA A 570 -28.39 44.56 54.26
CA ALA A 570 -26.95 44.64 53.90
C ALA A 570 -26.19 43.59 54.78
N PRO A 571 -24.84 43.51 54.86
CA PRO A 571 -23.79 43.41 53.83
C PRO A 571 -22.91 42.15 53.99
N ARG A 572 -22.30 41.64 52.90
CA ARG A 572 -21.10 40.76 52.93
C ARG A 572 -20.21 41.04 51.70
N PRO A 573 -18.89 40.75 51.76
CA PRO A 573 -17.84 41.69 51.39
C PRO A 573 -17.51 41.75 49.89
N VAL A 574 -16.96 42.91 49.50
CA VAL A 574 -16.59 43.31 48.14
C VAL A 574 -15.43 42.47 47.60
N GLN A 575 -15.65 41.78 46.47
CA GLN A 575 -14.60 41.51 45.50
C GLN A 575 -14.93 42.27 44.21
N GLN A 576 -14.05 43.20 43.86
CA GLN A 576 -14.17 44.10 42.71
C GLN A 576 -14.06 43.30 41.40
N GLN A 577 -15.00 43.50 40.49
CA GLN A 577 -14.82 43.17 39.08
C GLN A 577 -13.65 43.98 38.51
N PRO A 578 -12.69 43.39 37.79
CA PRO A 578 -11.67 44.19 37.13
C PRO A 578 -12.29 44.90 35.92
N LYS A 579 -12.08 46.23 35.88
CA LYS A 579 -12.45 47.12 34.79
C LYS A 579 -11.80 46.67 33.48
N GLY A 580 -12.57 46.76 32.39
CA GLY A 580 -12.10 46.44 31.04
C GLY A 580 -10.85 47.22 30.65
N VAL A 581 -9.84 46.48 30.19
CA VAL A 581 -8.56 47.02 29.72
C VAL A 581 -8.72 47.39 28.24
N SER A 582 -8.41 48.65 27.87
CA SER A 582 -8.55 49.11 26.49
C SER A 582 -7.53 48.41 25.56
N LEU A 583 -7.90 48.24 24.29
CA LEU A 583 -7.09 47.59 23.25
C LEU A 583 -5.67 48.20 23.12
N LYS A 584 -5.51 49.49 23.44
CA LYS A 584 -4.20 50.18 23.44
C LYS A 584 -3.29 49.78 24.61
N GLN A 585 -3.87 49.29 25.70
CA GLN A 585 -3.15 48.84 26.88
C GLN A 585 -2.74 47.37 26.74
N LEU A 586 -3.57 46.53 26.11
CA LEU A 586 -3.18 45.18 25.65
C LEU A 586 -2.08 45.22 24.58
N GLN A 587 -2.09 46.21 23.67
CA GLN A 587 -0.99 46.43 22.72
C GLN A 587 0.30 46.91 23.40
N ARG A 588 0.23 47.66 24.50
CA ARG A 588 1.40 48.05 25.31
C ARG A 588 1.92 46.90 26.18
N GLU A 589 1.08 45.99 26.63
CA GLU A 589 1.48 44.76 27.34
C GLU A 589 2.09 43.73 26.39
N ALA A 590 1.57 43.59 25.16
CA ALA A 590 2.21 42.83 24.09
C ALA A 590 3.57 43.43 23.66
N ALA A 591 3.76 44.75 23.82
CA ALA A 591 5.04 45.41 23.60
C ALA A 591 6.03 45.29 24.78
N LYS A 592 5.56 45.00 26.00
CA LYS A 592 6.40 44.79 27.20
C LYS A 592 6.88 43.35 27.39
N GLY A 593 6.41 42.40 26.58
CA GLY A 593 6.99 41.05 26.46
C GLY A 593 8.28 40.98 25.63
N LYS A 594 8.72 42.09 25.02
CA LYS A 594 10.03 42.20 24.37
C LYS A 594 11.06 42.72 25.37
N GLY A 595 11.39 41.89 26.34
CA GLY A 595 12.70 41.98 26.97
C GLY A 595 13.74 41.66 25.90
N HIS A 596 14.53 42.66 25.50
CA HIS A 596 15.81 42.44 24.86
C HIS A 596 16.69 41.62 25.82
N HIS A 597 16.59 40.29 25.76
CA HIS A 597 17.67 39.46 26.22
C HIS A 597 18.76 39.52 25.15
N HIS A 598 19.76 40.38 25.39
CA HIS A 598 21.13 40.13 24.96
C HIS A 598 21.61 38.86 25.68
N GLY A 599 21.08 37.70 25.28
CA GLY A 599 21.61 36.41 25.65
C GLY A 599 22.58 36.02 24.56
N ALA A 600 23.87 35.96 24.88
CA ALA A 600 24.85 35.25 24.07
C ALA A 600 24.26 33.87 23.68
N ASP A 601 24.44 33.46 22.42
CA ASP A 601 23.97 32.16 21.95
C ASP A 601 24.52 31.07 22.89
N LYS A 602 23.65 30.49 23.74
CA LYS A 602 24.00 29.42 24.70
C LYS A 602 24.60 28.17 24.01
N HIS A 603 24.46 28.11 22.68
CA HIS A 603 24.87 27.02 21.79
C HIS A 603 26.27 27.19 21.19
N ALA A 604 26.96 28.30 21.49
CA ALA A 604 28.36 28.54 21.11
C ALA A 604 29.37 27.62 21.84
N SER A 605 28.90 26.61 22.58
CA SER A 605 29.73 25.66 23.33
C SER A 605 30.34 24.56 22.47
N SER A 606 29.76 24.23 21.31
CA SER A 606 30.35 23.26 20.37
C SER A 606 31.44 23.92 19.52
N LYS A 607 32.61 23.27 19.43
CA LYS A 607 33.74 23.72 18.58
C LYS A 607 33.41 23.72 17.08
N LEU A 608 32.34 23.02 16.68
CA LEU A 608 31.90 22.96 15.30
C LEU A 608 30.93 24.10 14.94
N PHE A 609 30.36 24.81 15.91
CA PHE A 609 29.42 25.89 15.63
C PHE A 609 30.13 27.08 14.96
N ILE A 610 29.63 27.51 13.80
CA ILE A 610 30.20 28.64 13.04
C ILE A 610 29.39 29.91 13.35
N THR A 611 28.09 29.89 13.04
CA THR A 611 27.22 31.05 13.20
C THR A 611 25.74 30.63 13.13
N GLY A 612 24.85 31.52 13.59
CA GLY A 612 23.40 31.40 13.44
C GLY A 612 22.86 32.46 12.50
N LEU A 613 22.11 32.06 11.47
CA LEU A 613 21.41 32.98 10.58
C LEU A 613 20.08 33.38 11.21
N ARG A 614 19.91 34.67 11.44
CA ARG A 614 18.73 35.25 12.09
C ARG A 614 17.84 35.96 11.07
N GLY A 615 16.54 36.04 11.36
CA GLY A 615 15.59 36.86 10.60
C GLY A 615 14.22 36.22 10.43
N HIS A 616 14.13 34.89 10.46
CA HIS A 616 12.84 34.19 10.41
C HIS A 616 12.04 34.40 11.70
N THR A 617 10.73 34.55 11.55
CA THR A 617 9.80 34.77 12.67
C THR A 617 8.91 33.56 12.95
N ALA A 618 9.09 32.47 12.21
CA ALA A 618 8.36 31.22 12.35
C ALA A 618 9.29 30.04 12.00
N GLU A 619 8.75 28.83 11.98
CA GLU A 619 9.49 27.59 11.70
C GLU A 619 10.13 27.62 10.31
N VAL A 620 11.43 27.33 10.24
CA VAL A 620 12.14 27.15 8.96
C VAL A 620 11.95 25.70 8.54
N SER A 621 11.41 25.46 7.35
CA SER A 621 10.92 24.16 6.89
C SER A 621 11.87 23.46 5.90
N GLY A 622 12.65 24.24 5.15
CA GLY A 622 13.51 23.76 4.06
C GLY A 622 14.79 24.57 3.91
N LEU A 623 15.82 23.92 3.36
CA LEU A 623 17.15 24.47 3.11
C LEU A 623 17.61 24.01 1.72
N SER A 624 18.25 24.91 0.98
CA SER A 624 18.96 24.54 -0.24
C SER A 624 20.27 25.33 -0.36
N TRP A 625 21.40 24.66 -0.57
CA TRP A 625 22.68 25.29 -0.91
C TRP A 625 22.74 25.55 -2.41
N SER A 626 23.33 26.69 -2.78
CA SER A 626 23.57 26.99 -4.19
C SER A 626 24.61 26.02 -4.77
N PRO A 627 24.56 25.75 -6.09
CA PRO A 627 25.52 24.86 -6.75
C PRO A 627 26.99 25.31 -6.67
N ASP A 628 27.24 26.60 -6.46
CA ASP A 628 28.57 27.18 -6.19
C ASP A 628 28.97 27.10 -4.70
N GLY A 629 28.01 26.83 -3.81
CA GLY A 629 28.18 26.72 -2.37
C GLY A 629 28.33 28.07 -1.67
N GLU A 630 28.14 29.17 -2.39
CA GLU A 630 28.32 30.52 -1.87
C GLU A 630 27.07 31.09 -1.21
N SER A 631 25.89 30.49 -1.45
CA SER A 631 24.61 30.98 -0.95
C SER A 631 23.75 29.86 -0.37
N LEU A 632 22.91 30.21 0.60
CA LEU A 632 21.94 29.30 1.21
C LEU A 632 20.54 29.90 1.14
N ALA A 633 19.61 29.16 0.54
CA ALA A 633 18.20 29.48 0.48
C ALA A 633 17.47 28.81 1.65
N THR A 634 16.52 29.52 2.23
CA THR A 634 15.74 29.06 3.38
C THR A 634 14.25 29.25 3.12
N ALA A 635 13.48 28.20 3.40
CA ALA A 635 12.02 28.19 3.35
C ALA A 635 11.45 28.35 4.75
N CYS A 636 10.43 29.21 4.92
CA CYS A 636 9.84 29.42 6.24
C CYS A 636 8.33 29.68 6.19
N ASP A 637 7.68 29.32 7.29
CA ASP A 637 6.25 29.55 7.54
C ASP A 637 5.90 31.03 7.76
N ASP A 638 6.91 31.90 7.94
CA ASP A 638 6.74 33.36 7.94
C ASP A 638 6.43 33.93 6.55
N ARG A 639 6.20 33.05 5.56
CA ARG A 639 5.88 33.36 4.16
C ARG A 639 7.05 33.98 3.42
N THR A 640 8.27 33.83 3.93
CA THR A 640 9.45 34.37 3.27
C THR A 640 10.37 33.26 2.77
N VAL A 641 10.93 33.51 1.59
CA VAL A 641 12.14 32.84 1.11
C VAL A 641 13.29 33.80 1.33
N ARG A 642 14.33 33.37 2.03
CA ARG A 642 15.56 34.15 2.21
C ARG A 642 16.73 33.45 1.52
N VAL A 643 17.61 34.23 0.92
CA VAL A 643 18.87 33.77 0.35
C VAL A 643 19.99 34.53 1.03
N PHE A 644 20.82 33.80 1.78
CA PHE A 644 21.97 34.31 2.51
C PHE A 644 23.24 34.12 1.69
N ASP A 645 24.07 35.16 1.63
CA ASP A 645 25.40 35.11 1.01
C ASP A 645 26.43 34.65 2.04
N LEU A 646 26.92 33.43 1.89
CA LEU A 646 27.77 32.72 2.83
C LEU A 646 29.21 32.54 2.32
N ARG A 647 29.66 33.40 1.40
CA ARG A 647 31.08 33.46 0.99
C ARG A 647 32.01 33.67 2.19
N ASP A 648 31.56 34.44 3.17
CA ASP A 648 32.19 34.53 4.49
C ASP A 648 31.14 34.31 5.59
N PRO A 649 30.94 33.06 6.06
CA PRO A 649 29.96 32.76 7.11
C PRO A 649 30.41 33.26 8.49
N THR A 650 31.66 33.75 8.62
CA THR A 650 32.18 34.33 9.86
C THR A 650 31.99 35.85 9.95
N ALA A 651 31.42 36.46 8.91
CA ALA A 651 31.15 37.89 8.88
C ALA A 651 30.14 38.29 9.97
N LYS A 652 30.36 39.47 10.59
CA LYS A 652 29.47 40.02 11.63
C LYS A 652 28.02 40.21 11.15
N SER A 653 27.84 40.48 9.85
CA SER A 653 26.55 40.61 9.21
C SER A 653 26.59 39.89 7.88
N ILE A 654 25.70 38.91 7.73
CA ILE A 654 25.58 38.09 6.53
C ILE A 654 24.57 38.77 5.59
N PRO A 655 24.97 39.15 4.36
CA PRO A 655 24.03 39.73 3.40
C PRO A 655 22.89 38.76 3.10
N MET A 656 21.66 39.27 3.09
CA MET A 656 20.46 38.48 2.85
C MET A 656 19.55 39.20 1.88
N ARG A 657 19.05 38.46 0.88
CA ARG A 657 17.93 38.86 0.03
C ARG A 657 16.69 38.10 0.47
N LYS A 658 15.52 38.76 0.48
CA LYS A 658 14.26 38.11 0.85
C LYS A 658 13.17 38.37 -0.18
N LYS A 659 12.28 37.40 -0.34
CA LYS A 659 11.00 37.55 -1.02
C LYS A 659 9.89 37.17 -0.04
N GLU A 660 8.92 38.06 0.15
CA GLU A 660 7.70 37.75 0.90
C GLU A 660 6.60 37.30 -0.07
N LEU A 661 5.95 36.19 0.25
CA LEU A 661 4.83 35.63 -0.50
C LEU A 661 3.52 36.07 0.15
N LEU A 662 2.61 36.62 -0.67
CA LEU A 662 1.42 37.31 -0.18
C LEU A 662 0.38 36.41 0.51
N ARG A 663 0.43 35.08 0.29
CA ARG A 663 -0.73 34.21 0.53
C ARG A 663 -0.45 32.89 1.25
N CYS A 664 0.78 32.36 1.26
CA CYS A 664 1.05 31.03 1.83
C CYS A 664 2.45 30.91 2.45
N GLY A 665 2.57 30.04 3.46
CA GLY A 665 3.86 29.65 4.03
C GLY A 665 4.68 28.85 3.03
N VAL A 666 6.01 28.92 3.15
CA VAL A 666 6.93 28.17 2.29
C VAL A 666 7.23 26.83 2.94
N GLN A 667 7.14 25.76 2.16
CA GLN A 667 7.29 24.41 2.67
C GLN A 667 8.66 23.80 2.39
N ASP A 668 9.20 24.06 1.20
CA ASP A 668 10.56 23.67 0.86
C ASP A 668 11.12 24.56 -0.25
N VAL A 669 12.43 24.54 -0.42
CA VAL A 669 13.18 25.30 -1.44
C VAL A 669 14.24 24.43 -2.08
N ALA A 670 14.54 24.69 -3.36
CA ALA A 670 15.66 24.08 -4.07
C ALA A 670 16.32 25.10 -4.99
N PHE A 671 17.63 25.27 -4.91
CA PHE A 671 18.35 26.06 -5.91
C PHE A 671 18.33 25.35 -7.26
N GLY A 672 18.15 26.14 -8.32
CA GLY A 672 18.43 25.71 -9.68
C GLY A 672 19.93 25.68 -9.96
N ASP A 673 20.30 25.05 -11.06
CA ASP A 673 21.70 24.86 -11.49
C ASP A 673 22.49 26.16 -11.72
N ASP A 674 21.80 27.28 -11.90
CA ASP A 674 22.38 28.58 -12.22
C ASP A 674 22.76 29.43 -10.98
N ALA A 675 22.55 28.90 -9.76
CA ALA A 675 22.78 29.58 -8.48
C ALA A 675 22.00 30.90 -8.28
N GLN A 676 21.14 31.29 -9.22
CA GLN A 676 20.35 32.52 -9.16
C GLN A 676 18.86 32.24 -8.98
N ARG A 677 18.38 31.11 -9.52
CA ARG A 677 16.99 30.72 -9.42
C ARG A 677 16.76 29.77 -8.25
N VAL A 678 15.66 29.97 -7.55
CA VAL A 678 15.22 29.14 -6.43
C VAL A 678 13.81 28.65 -6.73
N ALA A 679 13.67 27.33 -6.84
CA ALA A 679 12.38 26.68 -6.87
C ALA A 679 11.80 26.68 -5.46
N VAL A 680 10.53 27.06 -5.35
CA VAL A 680 9.85 27.22 -4.08
C VAL A 680 8.58 26.41 -4.13
N LEU A 681 8.44 25.53 -3.14
CA LEU A 681 7.21 24.81 -2.91
C LEU A 681 6.39 25.55 -1.85
N THR A 682 5.18 25.94 -2.22
CA THR A 682 4.29 26.67 -1.33
C THR A 682 3.26 25.77 -0.68
N LYS A 683 2.94 26.04 0.59
CA LYS A 683 1.81 25.41 1.26
C LYS A 683 0.53 25.84 0.55
N GLY A 684 -0.31 24.89 0.14
CA GLY A 684 -1.52 25.24 -0.58
C GLY A 684 -2.50 26.06 0.27
N MET A 685 -2.90 27.23 -0.24
CA MET A 685 -4.10 27.91 0.28
C MET A 685 -5.31 27.18 -0.28
N VAL A 686 -6.07 26.50 0.58
CA VAL A 686 -7.33 25.84 0.22
C VAL A 686 -7.17 24.92 -1.00
N ASN A 687 -6.58 23.74 -0.77
CA ASN A 687 -6.64 22.54 -1.63
C ASN A 687 -5.69 22.43 -2.85
N ALA A 688 -4.64 23.25 -2.95
CA ALA A 688 -3.67 23.15 -4.04
C ALA A 688 -2.26 23.62 -3.62
N ALA A 689 -1.31 22.71 -3.44
CA ALA A 689 0.11 23.11 -3.30
C ALA A 689 0.60 23.72 -4.61
N GLY A 690 1.41 24.76 -4.51
CA GLY A 690 1.99 25.45 -5.66
C GLY A 690 3.48 25.20 -5.79
N LEU A 691 3.99 25.27 -7.01
CA LEU A 691 5.41 25.29 -7.31
C LEU A 691 5.71 26.55 -8.11
N MET A 692 6.69 27.32 -7.67
CA MET A 692 7.09 28.55 -8.36
C MET A 692 8.61 28.63 -8.47
N LEU A 693 9.08 29.47 -9.39
CA LEU A 693 10.50 29.77 -9.55
C LEU A 693 10.73 31.26 -9.33
N LEU A 694 11.60 31.55 -8.38
CA LEU A 694 12.03 32.90 -8.06
C LEU A 694 13.43 33.14 -8.60
N ASN A 695 13.65 34.28 -9.22
CA ASN A 695 14.95 34.73 -9.66
C ASN A 695 15.50 35.76 -8.68
N PHE A 696 16.63 35.42 -8.06
CA PHE A 696 17.35 36.29 -7.13
C PHE A 696 18.45 37.11 -7.81
N ALA A 697 18.63 37.02 -9.13
CA ALA A 697 19.62 37.81 -9.86
C ALA A 697 19.32 39.33 -9.78
N GLY A 698 20.36 40.13 -9.53
CA GLY A 698 20.29 41.59 -9.51
C GLY A 698 20.06 42.22 -8.12
N THR A 699 19.81 43.53 -8.10
CA THR A 699 19.71 44.37 -6.89
C THR A 699 18.29 44.78 -6.50
N LYS A 700 17.29 44.50 -7.35
CA LYS A 700 15.86 44.75 -7.07
C LYS A 700 15.28 43.59 -6.25
N GLU A 701 14.02 43.74 -5.80
CA GLU A 701 13.30 42.62 -5.17
C GLU A 701 13.31 41.38 -6.07
N PRO A 702 13.45 40.16 -5.50
CA PRO A 702 13.44 38.93 -6.30
C PRO A 702 12.17 38.81 -7.16
N ALA A 703 12.35 38.47 -8.43
CA ALA A 703 11.28 38.38 -9.40
C ALA A 703 10.68 36.97 -9.41
N GLU A 704 9.36 36.86 -9.58
CA GLU A 704 8.69 35.60 -9.86
C GLU A 704 8.77 35.34 -11.37
N GLU A 705 9.41 34.25 -11.80
CA GLU A 705 9.49 33.89 -13.22
C GLU A 705 8.22 33.17 -13.69
N TRP A 706 7.76 32.21 -12.88
CA TRP A 706 6.52 31.47 -13.12
C TRP A 706 6.01 30.85 -11.83
N HIS A 707 4.71 30.58 -11.80
CA HIS A 707 4.02 29.91 -10.70
C HIS A 707 2.97 28.95 -11.25
N LEU A 708 3.05 27.70 -10.79
CA LEU A 708 2.10 26.64 -11.05
C LEU A 708 1.27 26.40 -9.80
N GLU A 709 -0.04 26.59 -9.91
CA GLU A 709 -0.99 26.23 -8.85
C GLU A 709 -1.53 24.82 -9.07
N GLY A 710 -1.87 24.13 -7.98
CA GLY A 710 -2.57 22.84 -8.07
C GLY A 710 -1.71 21.73 -8.64
N ILE A 711 -0.41 21.74 -8.39
CA ILE A 711 0.48 20.67 -8.85
C ILE A 711 0.17 19.32 -8.20
N PHE A 712 -0.69 19.27 -7.18
CA PHE A 712 -1.29 18.04 -6.64
C PHE A 712 -2.81 18.20 -6.47
N ASN A 713 -3.59 17.27 -7.03
CA ASN A 713 -5.06 17.26 -6.97
C ASN A 713 -5.54 16.70 -5.62
N ASN A 714 -5.77 17.55 -4.62
CA ASN A 714 -6.31 17.09 -3.34
C ASN A 714 -7.75 17.59 -3.12
N LYS A 715 -8.72 16.66 -3.25
CA LYS A 715 -10.15 16.89 -2.94
C LYS A 715 -10.45 17.02 -1.42
N LEU A 716 -9.44 17.06 -0.54
CA LEU A 716 -9.55 17.23 0.93
C LEU A 716 -8.33 18.01 1.48
N PRO A 717 -8.46 18.76 2.61
CA PRO A 717 -7.43 19.66 3.11
C PRO A 717 -6.35 18.88 3.86
N GLY A 718 -5.28 18.51 3.16
CA GLY A 718 -4.10 17.86 3.74
C GLY A 718 -2.84 18.51 3.20
N LEU A 719 -2.02 19.04 4.12
CA LEU A 719 -0.71 19.63 3.87
C LEU A 719 0.12 18.72 2.94
N CYS A 720 0.45 19.18 1.72
CA CYS A 720 1.29 18.42 0.79
C CYS A 720 2.75 18.54 1.22
N LEU A 721 3.29 17.65 2.05
CA LEU A 721 4.74 17.57 2.29
C LEU A 721 5.46 17.15 0.99
N ALA A 722 5.75 18.12 0.12
CA ALA A 722 6.71 17.96 -0.96
C ALA A 722 8.07 18.46 -0.46
N SER A 723 9.11 17.78 -0.90
CA SER A 723 10.45 18.35 -0.92
C SER A 723 10.87 18.58 -2.36
N ALA A 724 11.66 19.62 -2.56
CA ALA A 724 12.22 19.97 -3.85
C ALA A 724 13.72 19.68 -3.87
N SER A 725 14.22 19.13 -4.96
CA SER A 725 15.66 18.98 -5.22
C SER A 725 15.92 19.25 -6.69
N SER A 726 17.10 19.78 -7.03
CA SER A 726 17.52 20.05 -8.41
C SER A 726 18.85 19.38 -8.74
N SER A 727 19.11 19.18 -10.03
CA SER A 727 20.26 18.40 -10.50
C SER A 727 20.97 19.04 -11.69
N LYS A 728 22.31 18.94 -11.69
CA LYS A 728 23.21 19.54 -12.68
C LYS A 728 23.40 18.62 -13.89
N GLY A 729 22.38 18.55 -14.75
CA GLY A 729 22.28 17.56 -15.84
C GLY A 729 22.05 18.12 -17.25
N GLY A 730 22.46 19.37 -17.53
CA GLY A 730 22.28 20.01 -18.84
C GLY A 730 20.84 20.45 -19.18
N TYR A 731 19.83 19.85 -18.54
CA TYR A 731 18.39 20.14 -18.75
C TYR A 731 17.68 20.75 -17.54
N GLY A 732 18.25 20.64 -16.33
CA GLY A 732 17.65 21.14 -15.08
C GLY A 732 16.30 20.50 -14.74
N ILE A 733 16.27 19.62 -13.73
CA ILE A 733 15.03 19.01 -13.25
C ILE A 733 14.72 19.39 -11.81
N LEU A 734 13.44 19.32 -11.46
CA LEU A 734 12.89 19.51 -10.13
C LEU A 734 11.98 18.32 -9.81
N ALA A 735 12.02 17.80 -8.59
CA ALA A 735 11.12 16.74 -8.13
C ALA A 735 10.29 17.27 -6.97
N ALA A 736 9.03 16.85 -6.89
CA ALA A 736 8.14 17.15 -5.78
C ALA A 736 7.25 15.94 -5.50
N SER A 737 7.02 15.62 -4.23
CA SER A 737 6.12 14.55 -3.80
C SER A 737 4.86 15.06 -3.10
N SER A 738 3.69 14.52 -3.39
CA SER A 738 2.52 14.76 -2.54
C SER A 738 2.64 13.98 -1.24
N ASN A 739 1.83 14.36 -0.24
CA ASN A 739 1.69 13.59 1.00
C ASN A 739 1.04 12.21 0.81
N LYS A 740 0.59 11.86 -0.41
CA LYS A 740 0.05 10.55 -0.77
C LYS A 740 1.12 9.75 -1.49
N THR A 741 0.86 9.34 -2.72
CA THR A 741 1.77 8.49 -3.50
C THR A 741 2.33 9.17 -4.75
N ASP A 742 1.87 10.38 -5.08
CA ASP A 742 2.33 11.09 -6.26
C ASP A 742 3.75 11.61 -6.07
N LEU A 743 4.63 11.28 -7.02
CA LEU A 743 5.93 11.89 -7.20
C LEU A 743 5.96 12.48 -8.61
N ARG A 744 6.27 13.77 -8.75
CA ARG A 744 6.27 14.48 -10.03
C ARG A 744 7.63 15.10 -10.28
N VAL A 745 8.01 15.13 -11.56
CA VAL A 745 9.24 15.76 -12.04
C VAL A 745 8.88 16.87 -13.01
N PHE A 746 9.53 18.01 -12.86
CA PHE A 746 9.36 19.22 -13.65
C PHE A 746 10.71 19.61 -14.25
N SER A 747 10.68 20.35 -15.36
CA SER A 747 11.86 21.09 -15.81
C SER A 747 12.00 22.36 -14.98
N THR A 748 13.20 22.96 -15.00
CA THR A 748 13.44 24.31 -14.47
C THR A 748 12.60 25.40 -15.16
N LEU A 749 11.97 25.10 -16.30
CA LEU A 749 11.03 25.99 -16.99
C LEU A 749 9.57 25.81 -16.52
N GLY A 750 9.33 24.98 -15.51
CA GLY A 750 7.98 24.73 -14.97
C GLY A 750 7.14 23.76 -15.79
N ARG A 751 7.71 23.09 -16.80
CA ARG A 751 6.99 22.04 -17.55
C ARG A 751 7.01 20.74 -16.75
N GLN A 752 5.85 20.16 -16.48
CA GLN A 752 5.77 18.81 -15.92
C GLN A 752 6.33 17.80 -16.94
N LEU A 753 7.40 17.10 -16.57
CA LEU A 753 8.06 16.08 -17.39
C LEU A 753 7.41 14.72 -17.18
N GLY A 754 7.24 14.31 -15.92
CA GLY A 754 6.73 12.98 -15.59
C GLY A 754 6.02 12.90 -14.24
N GLN A 755 5.23 11.85 -14.07
CA GLN A 755 4.54 11.48 -12.82
C GLN A 755 4.77 10.00 -12.55
N MET A 756 5.08 9.67 -11.30
CA MET A 756 5.30 8.33 -10.81
C MET A 756 4.43 8.10 -9.58
N ASP A 757 3.96 6.87 -9.42
CA ASP A 757 3.27 6.42 -8.22
C ASP A 757 4.25 5.63 -7.35
N THR A 758 4.56 6.18 -6.18
CA THR A 758 5.45 5.54 -5.20
C THR A 758 4.81 4.28 -4.61
N GLY A 759 3.47 4.16 -4.62
CA GLY A 759 2.73 3.09 -3.96
C GLY A 759 2.89 3.07 -2.43
N GLY A 760 3.44 4.15 -1.87
CA GLY A 760 3.98 4.23 -0.52
C GLY A 760 3.01 4.70 0.57
N LEU A 761 1.69 4.73 0.28
CA LEU A 761 0.60 5.30 1.10
C LEU A 761 0.74 6.80 1.43
N ASN A 762 1.82 7.18 2.11
CA ASN A 762 2.22 8.57 2.36
C ASN A 762 3.71 8.76 2.05
N ASN A 763 4.06 9.79 1.28
CA ASN A 763 5.44 10.21 1.11
C ASN A 763 5.82 11.21 2.21
N TYR A 764 7.02 11.04 2.78
CA TYR A 764 7.62 11.92 3.78
C TYR A 764 8.60 12.90 3.17
N MET A 765 9.30 12.48 2.12
CA MET A 765 10.22 13.29 1.34
C MET A 765 10.46 12.70 -0.04
N ALA A 766 11.01 13.51 -0.93
CA ALA A 766 11.59 13.18 -2.22
C ALA A 766 13.02 13.72 -2.31
N THR A 767 13.90 13.01 -3.01
CA THR A 767 15.24 13.48 -3.37
C THR A 767 15.57 13.10 -4.81
N ILE A 768 16.52 13.82 -5.40
CA ILE A 768 17.06 13.56 -6.73
C ILE A 768 18.57 13.37 -6.63
N SER A 769 19.13 12.46 -7.42
CA SER A 769 20.58 12.35 -7.58
C SER A 769 21.17 13.59 -8.25
N ARG A 770 22.43 13.90 -7.93
CA ARG A 770 23.12 15.09 -8.44
C ARG A 770 23.20 15.17 -9.97
N ASP A 771 23.26 14.01 -10.65
CA ASP A 771 23.25 13.89 -12.11
C ASP A 771 21.85 13.98 -12.74
N GLY A 772 20.79 13.99 -11.93
CA GLY A 772 19.41 14.03 -12.37
C GLY A 772 18.85 12.71 -12.86
N ARG A 773 19.62 11.62 -12.73
CA ARG A 773 19.23 10.30 -13.23
C ARG A 773 18.21 9.61 -12.34
N TRP A 774 18.32 9.74 -11.03
CA TRP A 774 17.53 8.99 -10.06
C TRP A 774 16.64 9.92 -9.24
N VAL A 775 15.37 9.53 -9.11
CA VAL A 775 14.43 10.16 -8.18
C VAL A 775 13.90 9.10 -7.23
N ALA A 776 13.88 9.41 -5.94
CA ALA A 776 13.39 8.51 -4.90
C ALA A 776 12.52 9.29 -3.91
N ALA A 777 11.62 8.56 -3.23
CA ALA A 777 10.81 9.11 -2.17
C ALA A 777 10.81 8.20 -0.94
N GLY A 778 10.94 8.79 0.25
CA GLY A 778 10.77 8.12 1.53
C GLY A 778 9.28 7.99 1.81
N THR A 779 8.80 6.79 2.13
CA THR A 779 7.36 6.51 2.20
C THR A 779 6.97 5.76 3.47
N PHE A 780 5.67 5.63 3.72
CA PHE A 780 5.14 4.80 4.82
C PHE A 780 5.44 3.31 4.62
N THR A 781 5.79 2.89 3.41
CA THR A 781 6.21 1.51 3.16
C THR A 781 7.67 1.27 3.53
N SER A 782 8.02 0.00 3.75
CA SER A 782 9.39 -0.43 4.03
C SER A 782 10.32 -0.31 2.83
N ASP A 783 9.77 -0.24 1.63
CA ASP A 783 10.53 -0.33 0.40
C ASP A 783 10.75 1.08 -0.16
N VAL A 784 11.97 1.36 -0.60
CA VAL A 784 12.28 2.60 -1.32
C VAL A 784 12.39 2.28 -2.80
N LYS A 785 11.62 2.99 -3.63
CA LYS A 785 11.67 2.84 -5.09
C LYS A 785 12.54 3.94 -5.70
N LEU A 786 13.44 3.55 -6.59
CA LEU A 786 14.29 4.45 -7.36
C LEU A 786 13.79 4.46 -8.80
N TYR A 787 13.37 5.62 -9.27
CA TYR A 787 12.92 5.86 -10.63
C TYR A 787 14.03 6.51 -11.43
N GLU A 788 14.35 5.93 -12.58
CA GLU A 788 15.27 6.51 -13.55
C GLU A 788 14.53 7.53 -14.42
N VAL A 789 15.07 8.75 -14.48
CA VAL A 789 14.67 9.81 -15.42
C VAL A 789 15.48 9.63 -16.70
N GLN A 790 14.79 9.36 -17.80
CA GLN A 790 15.42 8.98 -19.06
C GLN A 790 15.39 10.13 -20.06
N PHE A 791 16.53 10.40 -20.68
CA PHE A 791 16.70 11.39 -21.75
C PHE A 791 17.18 10.70 -23.03
N ASP A 792 16.76 11.21 -24.19
CA ASP A 792 17.28 10.76 -25.48
C ASP A 792 18.68 11.34 -25.75
N ARG A 793 19.30 10.93 -26.88
CA ARG A 793 20.63 11.42 -27.28
C ARG A 793 20.67 12.91 -27.63
N THR A 794 19.52 13.51 -27.89
CA THR A 794 19.34 14.95 -28.12
C THR A 794 18.99 15.69 -26.82
N GLY A 795 18.97 14.97 -25.69
CA GLY A 795 18.64 15.46 -24.36
C GLY A 795 17.15 15.73 -24.11
N GLY A 796 16.26 15.33 -25.02
CA GLY A 796 14.82 15.35 -24.82
C GLY A 796 14.39 14.35 -23.75
N PHE A 797 13.49 14.75 -22.85
CA PHE A 797 12.89 13.85 -21.86
C PHE A 797 12.07 12.74 -22.56
N THR A 798 12.33 11.48 -22.20
CA THR A 798 11.66 10.31 -22.81
C THR A 798 10.71 9.60 -21.86
N GLY A 799 10.96 9.66 -20.55
CA GLY A 799 10.08 9.04 -19.55
C GLY A 799 10.74 8.87 -18.18
N CYS A 800 9.96 8.41 -17.21
CA CYS A 800 10.44 7.93 -15.93
C CYS A 800 10.13 6.44 -15.79
N LYS A 801 11.12 5.61 -15.49
CA LYS A 801 10.95 4.16 -15.34
C LYS A 801 11.39 3.72 -13.95
N LEU A 802 10.66 2.79 -13.33
CA LEU A 802 11.15 2.14 -12.11
C LEU A 802 12.43 1.35 -12.44
N GLY A 803 13.56 1.78 -11.88
CA GLY A 803 14.85 1.13 -12.10
C GLY A 803 15.15 0.05 -11.07
N MET A 804 15.01 0.38 -9.78
CA MET A 804 15.29 -0.58 -8.70
C MET A 804 14.44 -0.31 -7.44
N SER A 805 14.43 -1.28 -6.53
CA SER A 805 13.73 -1.20 -5.25
C SER A 805 14.64 -1.65 -4.11
N LEU A 806 14.86 -0.77 -3.14
CA LEU A 806 15.63 -1.05 -1.94
C LEU A 806 14.68 -1.71 -0.93
N LYS A 807 14.89 -3.00 -0.66
CA LYS A 807 14.04 -3.81 0.21
C LYS A 807 14.84 -4.32 1.40
N GLY A 808 14.27 -4.19 2.60
CA GLY A 808 14.89 -4.74 3.82
C GLY A 808 14.62 -3.96 5.09
N HIS A 809 14.00 -2.78 5.03
CA HIS A 809 13.46 -2.14 6.23
C HIS A 809 12.22 -2.88 6.73
N LYS A 810 11.91 -2.75 8.02
CA LYS A 810 10.71 -3.38 8.63
C LYS A 810 9.56 -2.39 8.86
N SER A 811 9.81 -1.10 8.63
CA SER A 811 8.90 0.01 8.89
C SER A 811 9.10 1.14 7.87
N LYS A 812 8.28 2.19 7.98
CA LYS A 812 8.30 3.41 7.16
C LYS A 812 9.68 4.06 7.06
N VAL A 813 10.04 4.53 5.87
CA VAL A 813 11.29 5.25 5.60
C VAL A 813 11.02 6.76 5.68
N TYR A 814 11.54 7.41 6.71
CA TYR A 814 11.31 8.83 6.94
C TYR A 814 12.19 9.73 6.09
N CYS A 815 13.46 9.34 5.93
CA CYS A 815 14.42 10.12 5.19
C CYS A 815 15.43 9.28 4.42
N LEU A 816 15.97 9.86 3.36
CA LEU A 816 16.89 9.23 2.45
C LEU A 816 17.74 10.27 1.73
N ASP A 817 18.96 9.88 1.31
CA ASP A 817 19.83 10.76 0.54
C ASP A 817 20.84 9.96 -0.30
N PHE A 818 21.31 10.55 -1.40
CA PHE A 818 22.28 9.95 -2.30
C PHE A 818 23.71 10.31 -1.90
N SER A 819 24.65 9.38 -2.09
CA SER A 819 26.07 9.72 -1.95
C SER A 819 26.51 10.66 -3.08
N PRO A 820 27.48 11.56 -2.84
CA PRO A 820 28.00 12.47 -3.86
C PRO A 820 28.58 11.78 -5.10
N ASP A 821 29.06 10.54 -4.95
CA ASP A 821 29.61 9.70 -6.02
C ASP A 821 28.53 8.89 -6.79
N LEU A 822 27.26 8.98 -6.36
CA LEU A 822 26.10 8.28 -6.94
C LEU A 822 26.20 6.74 -6.93
N THR A 823 27.13 6.18 -6.15
CA THR A 823 27.28 4.73 -6.02
C THR A 823 26.47 4.16 -4.87
N LYS A 824 26.08 5.01 -3.91
CA LYS A 824 25.39 4.62 -2.68
C LYS A 824 24.19 5.51 -2.36
N MET A 825 23.38 5.02 -1.44
CA MET A 825 22.24 5.74 -0.89
C MET A 825 22.07 5.39 0.59
N VAL A 826 21.71 6.36 1.42
CA VAL A 826 21.36 6.12 2.84
C VAL A 826 19.85 6.21 3.01
N THR A 827 19.29 5.39 3.90
CA THR A 827 17.88 5.43 4.30
C THR A 827 17.75 5.31 5.82
N ALA A 828 16.88 6.14 6.44
CA ALA A 828 16.46 5.97 7.84
C ALA A 828 15.00 5.54 7.94
N SER A 829 14.75 4.55 8.78
CA SER A 829 13.41 4.01 8.98
C SER A 829 12.96 4.07 10.44
N GLY A 830 11.65 4.03 10.62
CA GLY A 830 11.00 3.85 11.92
C GLY A 830 11.20 2.47 12.53
N ASP A 831 11.93 1.57 11.88
CA ASP A 831 12.43 0.32 12.48
C ASP A 831 13.63 0.57 13.41
N GLY A 832 14.10 1.82 13.49
CA GLY A 832 15.25 2.22 14.29
C GLY A 832 16.59 2.03 13.59
N LEU A 833 16.58 1.65 12.30
CA LEU A 833 17.79 1.34 11.55
C LEU A 833 18.09 2.40 10.49
N LEU A 834 19.38 2.67 10.35
CA LEU A 834 19.97 3.29 9.17
C LEU A 834 20.55 2.20 8.27
N LYS A 835 20.25 2.26 6.97
CA LYS A 835 20.82 1.34 5.97
C LYS A 835 21.54 2.13 4.89
N VAL A 836 22.72 1.63 4.50
CA VAL A 836 23.51 2.13 3.36
C VAL A 836 23.43 1.10 2.23
N TRP A 837 22.95 1.54 1.08
CA TRP A 837 22.71 0.73 -0.11
C TRP A 837 23.76 0.99 -1.16
N ASN A 838 24.20 -0.06 -1.85
CA ASN A 838 24.90 0.06 -3.12
C ASN A 838 23.87 0.11 -4.25
N ILE A 839 23.84 1.24 -4.96
CA ILE A 839 22.94 1.51 -6.08
C ILE A 839 23.66 1.47 -7.44
N ALA A 840 24.98 1.30 -7.45
CA ALA A 840 25.79 1.08 -8.65
C ALA A 840 25.67 -0.38 -9.15
N VAL A 841 24.44 -0.82 -9.40
CA VAL A 841 24.12 -2.17 -9.87
C VAL A 841 23.63 -2.16 -11.31
N ARG A 842 23.76 -3.30 -12.01
CA ARG A 842 23.22 -3.47 -13.36
C ARG A 842 21.72 -3.76 -13.30
N TYR A 843 20.93 -2.77 -12.90
CA TYR A 843 19.47 -2.92 -12.76
C TYR A 843 18.74 -3.28 -14.08
N HIS A 844 19.32 -2.96 -15.25
CA HIS A 844 18.80 -3.45 -16.54
C HIS A 844 18.93 -4.98 -16.73
N MET A 845 19.76 -5.63 -15.93
CA MET A 845 19.96 -7.08 -15.90
C MET A 845 19.28 -7.69 -14.65
N ASP A 846 18.34 -6.97 -14.03
CA ASP A 846 17.65 -7.34 -12.80
C ASP A 846 18.61 -7.67 -11.62
N GLU A 847 19.79 -7.04 -11.59
CA GLU A 847 20.68 -7.13 -10.43
C GLU A 847 20.08 -6.33 -9.27
N ASP A 848 19.75 -7.02 -8.17
CA ASP A 848 19.22 -6.39 -6.98
C ASP A 848 20.27 -5.46 -6.32
N PRO A 849 19.88 -4.25 -5.88
CA PRO A 849 20.71 -3.40 -5.06
C PRO A 849 21.05 -4.13 -3.75
N LYS A 850 22.32 -4.12 -3.38
CA LYS A 850 22.83 -4.82 -2.20
C LYS A 850 22.99 -3.82 -1.07
N VAL A 851 22.64 -4.21 0.16
CA VAL A 851 23.18 -3.53 1.35
C VAL A 851 24.67 -3.88 1.38
N GLY A 852 25.56 -2.90 1.47
CA GLY A 852 26.98 -3.10 1.14
C GLY A 852 27.75 -4.04 2.09
N TRP A 853 28.55 -4.97 1.53
CA TRP A 853 29.71 -5.62 2.17
C TRP A 853 30.95 -4.72 1.98
N LEU A 854 31.83 -4.64 2.99
CA LEU A 854 33.16 -4.04 2.85
C LEU A 854 34.04 -4.86 1.90
N ASP A 855 34.61 -4.20 0.90
CA ASP A 855 35.87 -4.63 0.29
C ASP A 855 36.98 -3.89 1.03
N CYS A 856 37.45 -4.46 2.14
CA CYS A 856 38.78 -4.13 2.65
C CYS A 856 39.73 -5.09 1.94
N CYS A 857 40.36 -4.59 0.89
CA CYS A 857 41.45 -5.27 0.23
C CYS A 857 42.60 -5.37 1.23
N GLY A 858 42.85 -6.57 1.75
CA GLY A 858 43.96 -6.83 2.64
C GLY A 858 43.62 -7.91 3.65
N TRP A 859 44.36 -9.02 3.56
CA TRP A 859 44.37 -10.05 4.57
C TRP A 859 44.69 -9.40 5.94
N ASP A 860 44.08 -9.95 6.99
CA ASP A 860 44.15 -9.54 8.40
C ASP A 860 43.15 -8.47 8.84
N LEU A 861 42.14 -8.91 9.62
CA LEU A 861 41.86 -8.29 10.91
C LEU A 861 41.10 -9.25 11.83
N GLN A 862 41.66 -9.43 13.02
CA GLN A 862 41.20 -10.24 14.13
C GLN A 862 39.91 -9.69 14.72
N LEU A 863 39.06 -10.61 15.21
CA LEU A 863 38.06 -10.33 16.23
C LEU A 863 38.70 -9.59 17.41
N VAL A 864 38.05 -8.53 17.89
CA VAL A 864 38.18 -8.11 19.28
C VAL A 864 36.80 -8.21 19.93
N ALA A 865 36.64 -9.30 20.69
CA ALA A 865 35.68 -9.37 21.78
C ALA A 865 36.29 -8.66 23.00
N ILE A 866 35.51 -7.89 23.74
CA ILE A 866 35.80 -7.58 25.15
C ILE A 866 34.53 -7.84 25.95
N SER A 867 34.63 -8.77 26.91
CA SER A 867 33.58 -9.10 27.87
C SER A 867 33.73 -8.31 29.17
N GLU A 868 32.63 -8.29 29.92
CA GLU A 868 32.49 -8.18 31.38
C GLU A 868 33.32 -7.09 32.08
N HIS A 869 32.85 -5.84 31.99
CA HIS A 869 32.50 -5.00 33.15
C HIS A 869 31.99 -3.63 32.67
N GLN A 870 30.77 -3.28 33.13
CA GLN A 870 30.09 -1.97 33.14
C GLN A 870 30.29 -1.00 31.95
N HIS A 871 29.15 -0.66 31.32
CA HIS A 871 28.96 0.41 30.33
C HIS A 871 29.72 0.25 28.99
N SER A 872 29.17 -0.54 28.06
CA SER A 872 29.35 -0.29 26.63
C SER A 872 28.16 -0.76 25.80
N SER A 873 27.79 0.07 24.83
CA SER A 873 26.75 -0.14 23.83
C SER A 873 27.13 -1.26 22.88
N ALA A 874 26.48 -2.43 23.00
CA ALA A 874 26.67 -3.56 22.12
C ALA A 874 25.81 -3.46 20.84
N VAL A 875 26.44 -3.65 19.68
CA VAL A 875 25.78 -3.97 18.41
C VAL A 875 25.10 -5.34 18.56
N ARG A 876 23.77 -5.41 18.41
CA ARG A 876 23.02 -6.67 18.42
C ARG A 876 22.96 -7.26 17.03
N TYR A 877 23.48 -8.47 16.86
CA TYR A 877 23.10 -9.37 15.78
C TYR A 877 21.95 -10.26 16.28
N HIS A 878 20.86 -10.35 15.51
CA HIS A 878 19.88 -11.44 15.63
C HIS A 878 20.17 -12.46 14.53
N MET A 879 20.42 -13.72 14.91
CA MET A 879 20.74 -14.87 14.04
C MET A 879 19.59 -15.34 13.12
N ASP A 880 18.60 -14.49 12.81
CA ASP A 880 17.40 -14.84 12.02
C ASP A 880 17.19 -13.96 10.76
N GLU A 881 18.17 -13.15 10.36
CA GLU A 881 18.06 -12.31 9.16
C GLU A 881 18.81 -12.89 7.95
N ASP A 882 18.15 -12.84 6.79
CA ASP A 882 18.64 -13.10 5.44
C ASP A 882 20.11 -12.63 5.27
N PRO A 883 21.04 -13.44 4.71
CA PRO A 883 22.50 -13.19 4.68
C PRO A 883 22.97 -11.95 3.87
N LYS A 884 22.13 -10.91 3.71
CA LYS A 884 22.36 -9.71 2.90
C LYS A 884 22.35 -8.39 3.68
N VAL A 885 22.35 -8.39 5.03
CA VAL A 885 22.28 -7.16 5.85
C VAL A 885 23.60 -6.95 6.61
N LEU A 886 24.29 -5.83 6.35
CA LEU A 886 25.74 -5.74 6.67
C LEU A 886 26.22 -4.47 7.36
N LEU A 887 25.50 -3.37 7.22
CA LEU A 887 25.59 -2.28 8.18
C LEU A 887 24.17 -1.92 8.61
N SER A 888 23.88 -2.27 9.86
CA SER A 888 22.66 -1.91 10.55
C SER A 888 23.09 -1.29 11.88
N THR A 889 23.33 0.01 11.91
CA THR A 889 23.69 0.65 13.17
C THR A 889 22.44 0.93 13.99
N GLY A 890 22.24 0.12 15.03
CA GLY A 890 21.29 0.42 16.09
C GLY A 890 21.89 1.50 16.98
N LEU A 891 21.67 2.76 16.65
CA LEU A 891 22.03 3.84 17.56
C LEU A 891 21.08 3.78 18.77
N SER A 892 21.64 3.85 19.98
CA SER A 892 20.87 3.99 21.23
C SER A 892 20.24 5.38 21.30
N LEU A 893 19.28 5.63 20.41
CA LEU A 893 18.28 6.65 20.58
C LEU A 893 17.37 6.18 21.73
N LEU A 894 16.85 7.12 22.52
CA LEU A 894 15.87 6.80 23.56
C LEU A 894 14.74 5.91 22.97
N PRO A 895 14.21 4.93 23.71
CA PRO A 895 13.15 4.04 23.21
C PRO A 895 12.04 4.83 22.51
N GLY A 896 11.78 4.51 21.23
CA GLY A 896 10.77 5.19 20.41
C GLY A 896 11.25 6.40 19.60
N LYS A 897 12.53 6.75 19.62
CA LYS A 897 13.11 7.81 18.77
C LYS A 897 13.83 7.23 17.53
N CYS A 898 13.68 7.90 16.39
CA CYS A 898 14.34 7.60 15.11
C CYS A 898 14.91 8.88 14.50
N TYR A 899 15.84 8.75 13.55
CA TYR A 899 16.30 9.92 12.79
C TYR A 899 15.18 10.43 11.89
N SER A 900 14.92 11.74 11.95
CA SER A 900 13.88 12.42 11.18
C SER A 900 14.43 13.07 9.91
N ARG A 901 15.73 13.40 9.89
CA ARG A 901 16.45 13.99 8.75
C ARG A 901 17.83 13.39 8.62
N LEU A 902 18.29 13.26 7.37
CA LEU A 902 19.61 12.80 7.00
C LEU A 902 20.16 13.70 5.89
N ALA A 903 21.47 13.90 5.87
CA ALA A 903 22.19 14.49 4.75
C ALA A 903 23.53 13.78 4.56
N TRP A 904 23.77 13.22 3.38
CA TRP A 904 25.02 12.58 3.01
C TRP A 904 26.04 13.67 2.66
N GLY A 905 27.09 13.74 3.46
CA GLY A 905 28.15 14.72 3.36
C GLY A 905 29.40 14.23 2.62
N PRO A 906 30.39 15.10 2.51
CA PRO A 906 31.68 14.77 1.91
C PRO A 906 32.45 13.74 2.76
N GLU A 907 33.46 13.11 2.15
CA GLU A 907 34.40 12.22 2.86
C GLU A 907 33.74 11.06 3.64
N ASN A 908 32.59 10.56 3.15
CA ASN A 908 31.77 9.51 3.78
C ASN A 908 31.18 9.92 5.14
N LEU A 909 30.93 11.20 5.38
CA LEU A 909 30.25 11.65 6.59
C LEU A 909 28.72 11.69 6.37
N ILE A 910 27.93 11.22 7.33
CA ILE A 910 26.47 11.34 7.33
C ILE A 910 26.06 12.23 8.49
N ALA A 911 25.33 13.31 8.21
CA ALA A 911 24.66 14.10 9.24
C ALA A 911 23.25 13.56 9.47
N ALA A 912 22.89 13.31 10.73
CA ALA A 912 21.60 12.73 11.10
C ALA A 912 20.99 13.50 12.27
N ALA A 913 19.70 13.87 12.16
CA ALA A 913 19.00 14.59 13.22
C ALA A 913 17.89 13.76 13.87
N CYS A 914 17.78 13.87 15.19
CA CYS A 914 16.74 13.25 15.99
C CYS A 914 16.18 14.26 17.00
N GLY A 915 15.01 14.83 16.71
CA GLY A 915 14.50 15.96 17.49
C GLY A 915 15.45 17.16 17.38
N SER A 916 15.90 17.71 18.51
CA SER A 916 16.88 18.81 18.58
C SER A 916 18.34 18.37 18.45
N MET A 917 18.61 17.06 18.46
CA MET A 917 19.96 16.50 18.46
C MET A 917 20.50 16.36 17.04
N LEU A 918 21.80 16.62 16.87
CA LEU A 918 22.54 16.44 15.63
C LEU A 918 23.70 15.46 15.85
N HIS A 919 23.76 14.40 15.05
CA HIS A 919 24.83 13.41 15.05
C HIS A 919 25.58 13.42 13.73
N PHE A 920 26.89 13.29 13.79
CA PHE A 920 27.76 13.03 12.64
C PHE A 920 28.23 11.58 12.69
N LEU A 921 28.01 10.83 11.62
CA LEU A 921 28.28 9.39 11.51
C LEU A 921 29.29 9.14 10.39
N ASP A 922 30.26 8.23 10.59
CA ASP A 922 31.06 7.73 9.48
C ASP A 922 30.25 6.69 8.69
N ALA A 923 30.03 6.90 7.40
CA ALA A 923 29.24 6.01 6.55
C ALA A 923 29.89 4.64 6.31
N ARG A 924 31.19 4.50 6.58
CA ARG A 924 31.94 3.23 6.45
C ARG A 924 31.82 2.38 7.72
N THR A 925 32.03 2.98 8.90
CA THR A 925 32.02 2.25 10.19
C THR A 925 30.67 2.30 10.88
N GLY A 926 29.85 3.31 10.57
CA GLY A 926 28.58 3.58 11.23
C GLY A 926 28.73 4.20 12.63
N GLU A 927 29.96 4.52 13.04
CA GLU A 927 30.26 5.11 14.34
C GLU A 927 29.89 6.59 14.40
N VAL A 928 29.53 7.06 15.59
CA VAL A 928 29.29 8.48 15.86
C VAL A 928 30.64 9.18 15.98
N VAL A 929 30.94 10.03 15.00
CA VAL A 929 32.13 10.89 14.99
C VAL A 929 31.97 12.04 15.98
N GLU A 930 30.79 12.66 16.01
CA GLU A 930 30.48 13.77 16.92
C GLU A 930 28.97 13.79 17.22
N ARG A 931 28.60 14.16 18.45
CA ARG A 931 27.21 14.32 18.90
C ARG A 931 26.98 15.69 19.53
N ILE A 932 25.91 16.36 19.12
CA ILE A 932 25.47 17.66 19.63
C ILE A 932 24.03 17.52 20.11
N ASP A 933 23.83 17.49 21.43
CA ASP A 933 22.52 17.20 22.05
C ASP A 933 21.50 18.34 21.93
N GLU A 934 21.98 19.58 21.98
CA GLU A 934 21.17 20.79 21.91
C GLU A 934 21.54 21.61 20.67
N ALA A 935 21.58 20.97 19.51
CA ALA A 935 21.87 21.70 18.27
C ALA A 935 20.80 22.77 17.97
N HIS A 936 19.53 22.51 18.33
CA HIS A 936 18.44 23.49 18.24
C HIS A 936 17.61 23.55 19.53
N ASP A 937 16.87 24.66 19.73
CA ASP A 937 15.95 24.81 20.87
C ASP A 937 14.63 24.01 20.65
N ALA A 938 14.42 23.52 19.43
CA ALA A 938 13.29 22.69 19.00
C ALA A 938 13.78 21.64 17.98
N ALA A 939 12.85 20.86 17.41
CA ALA A 939 13.22 19.81 16.46
C ALA A 939 13.83 20.38 15.16
N ILE A 940 14.86 19.71 14.66
CA ILE A 940 15.51 20.01 13.39
C ILE A 940 14.59 19.55 12.25
N SER A 941 14.27 20.50 11.37
CA SER A 941 13.31 20.37 10.27
C SER A 941 13.98 20.14 8.91
N SER A 942 15.24 20.55 8.73
CA SER A 942 16.03 20.28 7.51
C SER A 942 17.54 20.29 7.79
N LEU A 943 18.30 19.57 6.96
CA LEU A 943 19.75 19.40 7.02
C LEU A 943 20.32 19.42 5.59
N GLU A 944 21.42 20.13 5.35
CA GLU A 944 22.07 20.09 4.04
C GLU A 944 23.54 20.52 4.09
N TRP A 945 24.37 19.85 3.30
CA TRP A 945 25.81 20.12 3.20
C TRP A 945 26.14 21.13 2.12
N SER A 946 27.14 21.96 2.38
CA SER A 946 27.71 22.87 1.39
C SER A 946 28.38 22.10 0.26
N THR A 947 28.12 22.53 -0.97
CA THR A 947 28.67 21.91 -2.19
C THR A 947 30.16 22.20 -2.37
N SER A 948 30.66 23.27 -1.76
CA SER A 948 32.06 23.69 -1.72
C SER A 948 32.54 23.89 -0.28
N LYS A 949 33.87 23.98 -0.08
CA LYS A 949 34.45 24.29 1.23
C LYS A 949 34.33 25.80 1.47
N LEU A 950 33.80 26.17 2.62
CA LEU A 950 33.69 27.55 3.07
C LEU A 950 34.67 27.82 4.22
N ARG A 951 34.85 29.09 4.55
CA ARG A 951 35.70 29.50 5.68
C ARG A 951 35.11 29.01 7.00
N GLY A 952 35.79 28.08 7.66
CA GLY A 952 35.44 27.59 8.99
C GLY A 952 36.38 28.11 10.08
N PRO A 953 36.08 27.80 11.36
CA PRO A 953 36.87 28.24 12.52
C PRO A 953 38.33 27.75 12.48
N ASN A 954 38.60 26.61 11.84
CA ASN A 954 39.94 26.00 11.72
C ASN A 954 40.47 25.98 10.27
N GLY A 955 39.95 26.84 9.39
CA GLY A 955 40.29 26.89 7.96
C GLY A 955 39.15 26.41 7.04
N PRO A 956 39.41 26.27 5.73
CA PRO A 956 38.39 25.86 4.75
C PRO A 956 37.83 24.46 5.07
N THR A 957 36.53 24.37 5.30
CA THR A 957 35.83 23.14 5.67
C THR A 957 34.48 23.06 4.98
N HIS A 958 33.93 21.86 4.85
CA HIS A 958 32.53 21.71 4.46
C HIS A 958 31.62 22.14 5.60
N VAL A 959 30.54 22.83 5.27
CA VAL A 959 29.62 23.40 6.25
C VAL A 959 28.28 22.68 6.14
N LEU A 960 27.78 22.19 7.26
CA LEU A 960 26.41 21.69 7.38
C LEU A 960 25.51 22.85 7.80
N ALA A 961 24.44 23.08 7.06
CA ALA A 961 23.36 23.96 7.48
C ALA A 961 22.24 23.14 8.13
N THR A 962 21.72 23.60 9.26
CA THR A 962 20.58 22.98 9.95
C THR A 962 19.49 24.01 10.21
N ALA A 963 18.25 23.64 9.92
CA ALA A 963 17.06 24.44 10.18
C ALA A 963 16.25 23.81 11.31
N GLY A 964 15.62 24.62 12.15
CA GLY A 964 14.78 24.13 13.23
C GLY A 964 13.40 24.78 13.27
N MET A 965 12.49 24.08 13.97
CA MET A 965 11.19 24.62 14.39
C MET A 965 11.34 25.80 15.37
N ASP A 966 12.54 26.07 15.86
CA ASP A 966 12.87 27.27 16.65
C ASP A 966 13.00 28.54 15.79
N GLY A 967 12.79 28.41 14.47
CA GLY A 967 12.88 29.51 13.51
C GLY A 967 14.31 29.98 13.26
N ARG A 968 15.31 29.17 13.63
CA ARG A 968 16.72 29.48 13.45
C ARG A 968 17.35 28.57 12.40
N VAL A 969 18.34 29.11 11.71
CA VAL A 969 19.26 28.33 10.89
C VAL A 969 20.64 28.42 11.52
N ARG A 970 21.32 27.29 11.68
CA ARG A 970 22.66 27.22 12.28
C ARG A 970 23.63 26.57 11.29
N LEU A 971 24.86 27.05 11.28
CA LEU A 971 25.93 26.55 10.43
C LEU A 971 27.00 25.85 11.29
N TRP A 972 27.40 24.66 10.85
CA TRP A 972 28.34 23.79 11.56
C TRP A 972 29.47 23.39 10.64
N ALA A 973 30.71 23.45 11.12
CA ALA A 973 31.87 22.91 10.44
C ALA A 973 31.80 21.38 10.43
N ALA A 974 32.24 20.75 9.34
CA ALA A 974 32.45 19.31 9.32
C ALA A 974 33.49 18.93 10.38
N PRO A 975 33.23 17.91 11.22
CA PRO A 975 34.24 17.37 12.13
C PRO A 975 35.44 16.88 11.33
N GLN A 976 36.64 17.30 11.72
CA GLN A 976 37.86 16.72 11.22
C GLN A 976 38.00 15.33 11.84
N LYS A 977 38.22 14.29 11.02
CA LYS A 977 38.59 12.97 11.54
C LYS A 977 39.85 13.14 12.40
N LEU A 978 39.75 12.80 13.69
CA LEU A 978 40.94 12.43 14.44
C LEU A 978 41.52 11.21 13.72
N VAL A 979 42.70 11.42 13.13
CA VAL A 979 43.45 10.42 12.34
C VAL A 979 43.69 9.16 13.16
#